data_AF-A0A2G4JI52-F1
#
_entry.id   AF-A0A2G4JI52-F1
#
_cell.length_a   1.000
_cell.length_b   1.000
_cell.length_c   1.000
_cell.angle_alpha   90.00
_cell.angle_beta   90.00
_cell.angle_gamma   90.00
#
_symmetry.space_group_name_H-M   'P 1'
#
loop_
_entity.id
_entity.type
_entity.pdbx_description
1 polymer ?
#
loop_
_entity_poly.entity_id
_entity_poly.type
_entity_poly.pdbx_seq_one_letter_code
_entity_poly.pdbx_strand_id
1 'polypeptide(L)'
;MWMRAAGLYLVAAVALTWPLATQLTSHLGALEGAGDPYLNLWILGTGMKAWLADPGAVLSGRVFDANIFHPAPGALTFSDHLLLQSLVMAPLYAVTANLALCYNLLLIASIALSGLAMHALVKGVTASTPAALVAGLAWACWPYRSAHLLHLQLQSLYFLPLVLLALYRLAAARRKAGAALLGLVAALQAISSVYYGVMTAIVLAAGAVAVAWSSGQWRHRRFWSRVVLAAVVGGVLVAPVAWPYWQSQQREGFGRNLYEAAAHAASLQSYTQVPPDNLFYGRSGLLAPRAPSAGERDRRHVEHQMFPGLVLLGLAGLGLWLGWRSAARPVVVSAAVMAAVGLVLSLGPEGVRPLYAWTADHLFGFQAIRAPARFAVVLMLGLCVLAGVGVAQARLKTPLVALLTAVMCLEYTNAPLTFVLAPPASTATGRWLAENTVPGAVLYLPLTLDRENSPFMVQSLEHGRPIVNGYSGQRPSFYTSLVDALAAPASVDARAALKELNVRFIVSPESLAGAGDAPSPFVERTRQDHQLIYELVWTPESEAALDEGAVAEPPLPGVPPFKVGEQVRYDVEWVNGPLDLTAGQITLSVVAPEAGDHSATGEPPAWVFEVAMDTAPWVSRFFEAHDRFRTAADVAIRPLLHQRALREGHRAVDRVYAYDHVGRRVSSGDSPAAARQPGALTLPLPAGARDALTALWYVRTMPLTPGSTLALPLNEAGRNLALNVTVAAREVITVGGTQVLALRIEPRFVARVQRRQPIESTVWLSDDGRRVPLAIDVAAGFGRVRLKLVDYRR
;
A
#
# COMPACT_ATOMS: atom_id res chain seq x y z
N MET A 1 -43.38 -7.69 -1.09
CA MET A 1 -42.76 -6.35 -1.04
C MET A 1 -41.25 -6.41 -1.22
N TRP A 2 -40.50 -7.18 -0.42
CA TRP A 2 -39.04 -7.30 -0.52
C TRP A 2 -38.50 -7.79 -1.87
N MET A 3 -39.16 -8.77 -2.51
CA MET A 3 -38.76 -9.22 -3.86
C MET A 3 -38.83 -8.11 -4.91
N ARG A 4 -39.84 -7.22 -4.82
CA ARG A 4 -39.95 -6.06 -5.73
C ARG A 4 -38.81 -5.06 -5.50
N ALA A 5 -38.46 -4.80 -4.25
CA ALA A 5 -37.33 -3.93 -3.91
C ALA A 5 -36.00 -4.53 -4.40
N ALA A 6 -35.78 -5.83 -4.18
CA ALA A 6 -34.60 -6.53 -4.67
C ALA A 6 -34.49 -6.48 -6.20
N GLY A 7 -35.60 -6.73 -6.91
CA GLY A 7 -35.65 -6.61 -8.38
C GLY A 7 -35.33 -5.19 -8.86
N LEU A 8 -35.84 -4.15 -8.20
CA LEU A 8 -35.53 -2.76 -8.55
C LEU A 8 -34.04 -2.45 -8.38
N TYR A 9 -33.43 -2.85 -7.26
CA TYR A 9 -32.00 -2.60 -7.04
C TYR A 9 -31.10 -3.41 -7.96
N LEU A 10 -31.53 -4.61 -8.38
CA LEU A 10 -30.84 -5.37 -9.40
C LEU A 10 -30.89 -4.65 -10.75
N VAL A 11 -32.06 -4.14 -11.16
CA VAL A 11 -32.20 -3.34 -12.39
C VAL A 11 -31.34 -2.08 -12.31
N ALA A 12 -31.35 -1.37 -11.17
CA ALA A 12 -30.51 -0.19 -10.97
C ALA A 12 -29.01 -0.52 -11.04
N ALA A 13 -28.58 -1.64 -10.46
CA ALA A 13 -27.19 -2.10 -10.54
C ALA A 13 -26.80 -2.42 -11.99
N VAL A 14 -27.64 -3.15 -12.73
CA VAL A 14 -27.41 -3.46 -14.15
C VAL A 14 -27.36 -2.19 -15.00
N ALA A 15 -28.25 -1.23 -14.75
CA ALA A 15 -28.26 0.05 -15.46
C ALA A 15 -27.00 0.88 -15.16
N LEU A 16 -26.58 0.93 -13.90
CA LEU A 16 -25.36 1.65 -13.47
C LEU A 16 -24.10 1.06 -14.10
N THR A 17 -24.06 -0.24 -14.32
CA THR A 17 -22.92 -0.94 -14.93
C THR A 17 -23.15 -1.26 -16.40
N TRP A 18 -24.13 -0.68 -17.09
CA TRP A 18 -24.39 -0.98 -18.49
C TRP A 18 -23.19 -0.55 -19.37
N PRO A 19 -22.71 -1.36 -20.34
CA PRO A 19 -23.31 -2.61 -20.87
C PRO A 19 -22.84 -3.94 -20.25
N LEU A 20 -22.22 -3.96 -19.06
CA LEU A 20 -21.57 -5.16 -18.48
C LEU A 20 -22.44 -6.43 -18.48
N ALA A 21 -23.75 -6.30 -18.29
CA ALA A 21 -24.69 -7.42 -18.27
C ALA A 21 -24.74 -8.22 -19.59
N THR A 22 -24.34 -7.63 -20.72
CA THR A 22 -24.25 -8.33 -22.02
C THR A 22 -22.89 -8.99 -22.26
N GLN A 23 -21.91 -8.74 -21.37
CA GLN A 23 -20.50 -9.10 -21.54
C GLN A 23 -19.90 -9.75 -20.28
N LEU A 24 -20.74 -10.37 -19.44
CA LEU A 24 -20.37 -10.88 -18.11
C LEU A 24 -19.21 -11.89 -18.11
N THR A 25 -18.99 -12.61 -19.21
CA THR A 25 -17.96 -13.65 -19.33
C THR A 25 -16.70 -13.20 -20.06
N SER A 26 -16.75 -12.08 -20.79
CA SER A 26 -15.69 -11.63 -21.70
C SER A 26 -15.00 -10.34 -21.25
N HIS A 27 -15.67 -9.53 -20.43
CA HIS A 27 -15.16 -8.26 -19.92
C HIS A 27 -15.12 -8.26 -18.39
N LEU A 28 -14.40 -7.33 -17.79
CA LEU A 28 -14.48 -7.04 -16.37
C LEU A 28 -15.24 -5.74 -16.15
N GLY A 29 -16.00 -5.65 -15.06
CA GLY A 29 -16.64 -4.43 -14.59
C GLY A 29 -15.66 -3.37 -14.09
N ALA A 30 -14.61 -3.11 -14.86
CA ALA A 30 -13.56 -2.13 -14.64
C ALA A 30 -13.25 -1.40 -15.95
N LEU A 31 -12.89 -0.12 -15.84
CA LEU A 31 -12.59 0.76 -16.98
C LEU A 31 -11.13 0.65 -17.45
N GLU A 32 -10.27 0.04 -16.63
CA GLU A 32 -8.87 -0.25 -16.91
C GLU A 32 -8.57 -1.71 -16.56
N GLY A 33 -7.53 -2.29 -17.17
CA GLY A 33 -7.16 -3.71 -17.01
C GLY A 33 -6.12 -3.95 -15.93
N ALA A 34 -4.85 -3.98 -16.33
CA ALA A 34 -3.72 -4.26 -15.43
C ALA A 34 -3.69 -3.30 -14.22
N GLY A 35 -3.39 -3.85 -13.04
CA GLY A 35 -3.44 -3.17 -11.75
C GLY A 35 -4.51 -3.76 -10.83
N ASP A 36 -5.26 -2.89 -10.14
CA ASP A 36 -6.24 -3.27 -9.11
C ASP A 36 -7.34 -4.25 -9.58
N PRO A 37 -7.91 -4.15 -10.80
CA PRO A 37 -8.91 -5.10 -11.26
C PRO A 37 -8.37 -6.53 -11.37
N TYR A 38 -7.17 -6.68 -11.93
CA TYR A 38 -6.54 -8.00 -12.11
C TYR A 38 -6.03 -8.55 -10.78
N LEU A 39 -5.56 -7.69 -9.87
CA LEU A 39 -5.27 -8.04 -8.49
C LEU A 39 -6.50 -8.65 -7.81
N ASN A 40 -7.64 -7.95 -7.82
CA ASN A 40 -8.87 -8.44 -7.21
C ASN A 40 -9.38 -9.73 -7.88
N LEU A 41 -9.25 -9.84 -9.20
CA LEU A 41 -9.59 -11.06 -9.94
C LEU A 41 -8.72 -12.24 -9.48
N TRP A 42 -7.42 -12.01 -9.33
CA TRP A 42 -6.48 -13.01 -8.81
C TRP A 42 -6.79 -13.40 -7.37
N ILE A 43 -7.00 -12.43 -6.46
CA ILE A 43 -7.36 -12.69 -5.06
C ILE A 43 -8.65 -13.53 -4.97
N LEU A 44 -9.68 -13.15 -5.73
CA LEU A 44 -10.94 -13.87 -5.79
C LEU A 44 -10.73 -15.30 -6.30
N GLY A 45 -9.95 -15.48 -7.37
CA GLY A 45 -9.59 -16.78 -7.93
C GLY A 45 -8.82 -17.66 -6.95
N THR A 46 -7.79 -17.14 -6.30
CA THR A 46 -7.00 -17.81 -5.26
C THR A 46 -7.90 -18.28 -4.12
N GLY A 47 -8.78 -17.40 -3.62
CA GLY A 47 -9.72 -17.74 -2.56
C GLY A 47 -10.73 -18.82 -2.97
N MET A 48 -11.31 -18.72 -4.19
CA MET A 48 -12.28 -19.72 -4.67
C MET A 48 -11.61 -21.09 -4.83
N LYS A 49 -10.40 -21.13 -5.39
CA LYS A 49 -9.62 -22.36 -5.51
C LYS A 49 -9.27 -22.95 -4.14
N ALA A 50 -8.88 -22.13 -3.17
CA ALA A 50 -8.61 -22.57 -1.81
C ALA A 50 -9.86 -23.20 -1.15
N TRP A 51 -11.03 -22.55 -1.27
CA TRP A 51 -12.28 -23.11 -0.74
C TRP A 51 -12.68 -24.43 -1.40
N LEU A 52 -12.40 -24.61 -2.69
CA LEU A 52 -12.75 -25.84 -3.41
C LEU A 52 -11.75 -26.98 -3.18
N ALA A 53 -10.47 -26.67 -3.01
CA ALA A 53 -9.40 -27.66 -2.87
C ALA A 53 -9.11 -28.03 -1.41
N ASP A 54 -9.01 -27.06 -0.50
CA ASP A 54 -8.70 -27.27 0.92
C ASP A 54 -9.31 -26.14 1.79
N PRO A 55 -10.59 -26.25 2.21
CA PRO A 55 -11.20 -25.33 3.17
C PRO A 55 -10.41 -25.18 4.48
N GLY A 56 -9.68 -26.24 4.88
CA GLY A 56 -8.84 -26.24 6.07
C GLY A 56 -7.68 -25.24 5.96
N ALA A 57 -7.16 -24.98 4.76
CA ALA A 57 -6.16 -23.93 4.52
C ALA A 57 -6.68 -22.53 4.84
N VAL A 58 -7.97 -22.27 4.61
CA VAL A 58 -8.58 -20.98 4.95
C VAL A 58 -8.74 -20.84 6.47
N LEU A 59 -9.20 -21.89 7.14
CA LEU A 59 -9.41 -21.90 8.59
C LEU A 59 -8.10 -21.89 9.40
N SER A 60 -7.03 -22.47 8.87
CA SER A 60 -5.70 -22.50 9.48
C SER A 60 -4.84 -21.26 9.15
N GLY A 61 -5.29 -20.40 8.23
CA GLY A 61 -4.54 -19.23 7.77
C GLY A 61 -3.50 -19.52 6.69
N ARG A 62 -3.28 -20.78 6.27
CA ARG A 62 -2.36 -21.11 5.17
C ARG A 62 -2.74 -20.45 3.84
N VAL A 63 -4.02 -20.11 3.64
CA VAL A 63 -4.47 -19.36 2.45
C VAL A 63 -3.77 -18.00 2.30
N PHE A 64 -3.22 -17.44 3.39
CA PHE A 64 -2.52 -16.16 3.33
C PHE A 64 -1.15 -16.26 2.66
N ASP A 65 -0.55 -17.46 2.58
CA ASP A 65 0.69 -17.74 1.84
C ASP A 65 0.41 -17.91 0.34
N ALA A 66 -0.06 -16.82 -0.27
CA ALA A 66 -0.38 -16.79 -1.69
C ALA A 66 0.89 -16.79 -2.56
N ASN A 67 0.74 -17.16 -3.82
CA ASN A 67 1.86 -17.53 -4.70
C ASN A 67 2.63 -16.36 -5.32
N ILE A 68 2.50 -15.13 -4.84
CA ILE A 68 3.16 -13.94 -5.41
C ILE A 68 4.29 -13.44 -4.52
N PHE A 69 5.18 -12.63 -5.08
CA PHE A 69 6.35 -12.10 -4.38
C PHE A 69 7.23 -13.20 -3.78
N HIS A 70 7.34 -14.36 -4.42
CA HIS A 70 8.14 -15.47 -3.92
C HIS A 70 9.55 -15.00 -3.52
N PRO A 71 10.01 -15.27 -2.28
CA PRO A 71 9.50 -16.24 -1.30
C PRO A 71 8.74 -15.60 -0.13
N ALA A 72 8.13 -14.42 -0.31
CA ALA A 72 7.50 -13.68 0.77
C ALA A 72 6.30 -14.44 1.39
N PRO A 73 6.32 -14.73 2.70
CA PRO A 73 5.19 -15.35 3.39
C PRO A 73 4.03 -14.36 3.60
N GLY A 74 2.81 -14.89 3.71
CA GLY A 74 1.62 -14.09 4.01
C GLY A 74 1.25 -13.08 2.92
N ALA A 75 1.67 -13.28 1.67
CA ALA A 75 1.52 -12.30 0.58
C ALA A 75 0.08 -11.85 0.32
N LEU A 76 -0.94 -12.65 0.66
CA LEU A 76 -2.34 -12.27 0.56
C LEU A 76 -2.72 -11.11 1.51
N THR A 77 -2.00 -10.97 2.64
CA THR A 77 -2.22 -9.89 3.62
C THR A 77 -1.75 -8.52 3.13
N PHE A 78 -1.04 -8.45 1.99
CA PHE A 78 -0.56 -7.19 1.43
C PHE A 78 -1.69 -6.36 0.78
N SER A 79 -2.88 -6.96 0.62
CA SER A 79 -4.13 -6.34 0.15
C SER A 79 -5.35 -6.92 0.87
N ASP A 80 -6.57 -6.45 0.57
CA ASP A 80 -7.82 -7.08 1.04
C ASP A 80 -7.97 -8.52 0.50
N HIS A 81 -8.23 -9.50 1.37
CA HIS A 81 -8.13 -10.93 1.05
C HIS A 81 -9.37 -11.54 0.34
N LEU A 82 -10.51 -10.84 0.29
CA LEU A 82 -11.78 -11.27 -0.33
C LEU A 82 -12.30 -12.67 0.02
N LEU A 83 -11.94 -13.23 1.19
CA LEU A 83 -12.21 -14.63 1.54
C LEU A 83 -13.71 -14.92 1.71
N LEU A 84 -14.48 -13.95 2.22
CA LEU A 84 -15.94 -14.10 2.32
C LEU A 84 -16.58 -14.07 0.93
N GLN A 85 -16.13 -13.17 0.06
CA GLN A 85 -16.63 -13.03 -1.29
C GLN A 85 -16.30 -14.26 -2.13
N SER A 86 -15.09 -14.81 -1.99
CA SER A 86 -14.68 -16.03 -2.67
C SER A 86 -15.47 -17.24 -2.20
N LEU A 87 -15.80 -17.35 -0.90
CA LEU A 87 -16.68 -18.40 -0.39
C LEU A 87 -18.05 -18.38 -1.08
N VAL A 88 -18.64 -17.19 -1.24
CA VAL A 88 -19.96 -17.03 -1.87
C VAL A 88 -19.92 -17.36 -3.37
N MET A 89 -18.81 -17.07 -4.05
CA MET A 89 -18.65 -17.32 -5.49
C MET A 89 -18.11 -18.72 -5.83
N ALA A 90 -17.52 -19.44 -4.87
CA ALA A 90 -16.90 -20.75 -5.10
C ALA A 90 -17.84 -21.79 -5.75
N PRO A 91 -19.13 -21.93 -5.37
CA PRO A 91 -20.04 -22.87 -6.04
C PRO A 91 -20.27 -22.53 -7.52
N LEU A 92 -20.38 -21.24 -7.85
CA LEU A 92 -20.54 -20.81 -9.24
C LEU A 92 -19.26 -21.06 -10.03
N TYR A 93 -18.10 -20.78 -9.43
CA TYR A 93 -16.81 -21.05 -10.05
C TYR A 93 -16.58 -22.55 -10.30
N ALA A 94 -17.00 -23.42 -9.38
CA ALA A 94 -16.90 -24.88 -9.54
C ALA A 94 -17.66 -25.40 -10.77
N VAL A 95 -18.80 -24.78 -11.12
CA VAL A 95 -19.63 -25.18 -12.27
C VAL A 95 -19.17 -24.53 -13.57
N THR A 96 -18.67 -23.29 -13.51
CA THR A 96 -18.44 -22.48 -14.73
C THR A 96 -16.97 -22.33 -15.10
N ALA A 97 -16.05 -22.50 -14.14
CA ALA A 97 -14.63 -22.18 -14.24
C ALA A 97 -14.34 -20.74 -14.77
N ASN A 98 -15.33 -19.84 -14.75
CA ASN A 98 -15.23 -18.52 -15.36
C ASN A 98 -15.01 -17.43 -14.28
N LEU A 99 -13.78 -16.93 -14.20
CA LEU A 99 -13.38 -15.91 -13.23
C LEU A 99 -14.08 -14.56 -13.49
N ALA A 100 -14.21 -14.14 -14.75
CA ALA A 100 -14.85 -12.88 -15.12
C ALA A 100 -16.34 -12.87 -14.72
N LEU A 101 -17.03 -13.99 -14.94
CA LEU A 101 -18.42 -14.16 -14.54
C LEU A 101 -18.59 -14.01 -13.02
N CYS A 102 -17.74 -14.67 -12.24
CA CYS A 102 -17.78 -14.58 -10.77
C CYS A 102 -17.50 -13.15 -10.29
N TYR A 103 -16.49 -12.49 -10.87
CA TYR A 103 -16.15 -11.09 -10.56
C TYR A 103 -17.33 -10.14 -10.84
N ASN A 104 -17.93 -10.24 -12.04
CA ASN A 104 -18.97 -9.33 -12.48
C ASN A 104 -20.29 -9.54 -11.75
N LEU A 105 -20.68 -10.79 -11.48
CA LEU A 105 -21.87 -11.07 -10.69
C LEU A 105 -21.70 -10.62 -9.25
N LEU A 106 -20.52 -10.79 -8.66
CA LEU A 106 -20.21 -10.27 -7.33
C LEU A 106 -20.30 -8.74 -7.29
N LEU A 107 -19.78 -8.05 -8.30
CA LEU A 107 -19.89 -6.58 -8.44
C LEU A 107 -21.36 -6.13 -8.49
N ILE A 108 -22.15 -6.68 -9.40
CA ILE A 108 -23.58 -6.33 -9.58
C ILE A 108 -24.37 -6.66 -8.31
N ALA A 109 -24.15 -7.84 -7.72
CA ALA A 109 -24.79 -8.26 -6.49
C ALA A 109 -24.42 -7.33 -5.32
N SER A 110 -23.15 -6.92 -5.21
CA SER A 110 -22.70 -6.01 -4.15
C SER A 110 -23.40 -4.65 -4.25
N ILE A 111 -23.60 -4.14 -5.46
CA ILE A 111 -24.33 -2.88 -5.69
C ILE A 111 -25.80 -3.04 -5.28
N ALA A 112 -26.47 -4.08 -5.79
CA ALA A 112 -27.89 -4.34 -5.55
C ALA A 112 -28.20 -4.60 -4.06
N LEU A 113 -27.39 -5.46 -3.42
CA LEU A 113 -27.52 -5.79 -2.00
C LEU A 113 -27.29 -4.58 -1.11
N SER A 114 -26.43 -3.64 -1.52
CA SER A 114 -26.20 -2.41 -0.76
C SER A 114 -27.42 -1.50 -0.80
N GLY A 115 -28.04 -1.33 -1.97
CA GLY A 115 -29.31 -0.60 -2.09
C GLY A 115 -30.41 -1.24 -1.23
N LEU A 116 -30.50 -2.57 -1.25
CA LEU A 116 -31.44 -3.33 -0.42
C LEU A 116 -31.16 -3.20 1.08
N ALA A 117 -29.90 -3.19 1.49
CA ALA A 117 -29.49 -3.00 2.88
C ALA A 117 -29.86 -1.61 3.40
N MET A 118 -29.58 -0.56 2.62
CA MET A 118 -29.99 0.80 2.94
C MET A 118 -31.52 0.95 2.95
N HIS A 119 -32.22 0.29 2.01
CA HIS A 119 -33.67 0.21 2.04
C HIS A 119 -34.17 -0.40 3.34
N ALA A 120 -33.56 -1.49 3.80
CA ALA A 120 -33.93 -2.14 5.06
C ALA A 120 -33.68 -1.23 6.27
N LEU A 121 -32.56 -0.51 6.29
CA LEU A 121 -32.25 0.49 7.30
C LEU A 121 -33.32 1.58 7.37
N VAL A 122 -33.56 2.28 6.26
CA VAL A 122 -34.48 3.42 6.21
C VAL A 122 -35.93 3.00 6.41
N LYS A 123 -36.35 1.86 5.83
CA LYS A 123 -37.68 1.29 6.07
C LYS A 123 -37.87 0.93 7.55
N GLY A 124 -36.82 0.41 8.19
CA GLY A 124 -36.83 0.03 9.61
C GLY A 124 -36.99 1.21 10.57
N VAL A 125 -36.45 2.39 10.23
CA VAL A 125 -36.51 3.59 11.09
C VAL A 125 -37.63 4.58 10.74
N THR A 126 -38.11 4.58 9.50
CA THR A 126 -39.15 5.52 9.05
C THR A 126 -40.52 4.89 8.80
N ALA A 127 -40.59 3.56 8.68
CA ALA A 127 -41.74 2.81 8.17
C ALA A 127 -42.23 3.23 6.76
N SER A 128 -41.53 4.11 6.04
CA SER A 128 -41.92 4.63 4.72
C SER A 128 -41.22 3.88 3.58
N THR A 129 -42.01 3.32 2.65
CA THR A 129 -41.45 2.64 1.46
C THR A 129 -40.83 3.63 0.47
N PRO A 130 -41.48 4.76 0.11
CA PRO A 130 -40.87 5.75 -0.78
C PRO A 130 -39.54 6.30 -0.24
N ALA A 131 -39.47 6.60 1.06
CA ALA A 131 -38.22 7.03 1.70
C ALA A 131 -37.10 5.98 1.58
N ALA A 132 -37.44 4.72 1.80
CA ALA A 132 -36.49 3.62 1.70
C ALA A 132 -36.01 3.36 0.28
N LEU A 133 -36.85 3.61 -0.74
CA LEU A 133 -36.47 3.52 -2.15
C LEU A 133 -35.48 4.63 -2.53
N VAL A 134 -35.76 5.88 -2.15
CA VAL A 134 -34.87 7.02 -2.42
C VAL A 134 -33.49 6.80 -1.79
N ALA A 135 -33.46 6.48 -0.49
CA ALA A 135 -32.19 6.27 0.21
C ALA A 135 -31.42 5.05 -0.32
N GLY A 136 -32.12 3.97 -0.66
CA GLY A 136 -31.49 2.78 -1.23
C GLY A 136 -30.89 3.02 -2.61
N LEU A 137 -31.58 3.77 -3.48
CA LEU A 137 -31.05 4.16 -4.80
C LEU A 137 -29.87 5.12 -4.66
N ALA A 138 -29.95 6.08 -3.72
CA ALA A 138 -28.84 6.99 -3.45
C ALA A 138 -27.57 6.23 -3.03
N TRP A 139 -27.71 5.29 -2.09
CA TRP A 139 -26.60 4.46 -1.62
C TRP A 139 -26.07 3.49 -2.70
N ALA A 140 -26.95 2.98 -3.55
CA ALA A 140 -26.57 2.08 -4.62
C ALA A 140 -25.80 2.79 -5.74
N CYS A 141 -26.25 3.98 -6.14
CA CYS A 141 -25.91 4.60 -7.42
C CYS A 141 -25.06 5.88 -7.34
N TRP A 142 -24.68 6.37 -6.15
CA TRP A 142 -23.89 7.60 -6.03
C TRP A 142 -22.54 7.60 -6.79
N PRO A 143 -22.03 8.77 -7.23
CA PRO A 143 -20.90 8.87 -8.16
C PRO A 143 -19.57 8.27 -7.67
N TYR A 144 -19.32 8.33 -6.36
CA TYR A 144 -18.12 7.71 -5.77
C TYR A 144 -18.05 6.20 -6.07
N ARG A 145 -19.20 5.54 -6.14
CA ARG A 145 -19.26 4.10 -6.41
C ARG A 145 -18.86 3.75 -7.83
N SER A 146 -19.35 4.52 -8.81
CA SER A 146 -18.95 4.41 -10.21
C SER A 146 -17.47 4.74 -10.41
N ALA A 147 -16.93 5.72 -9.67
CA ALA A 147 -15.50 6.03 -9.71
C ALA A 147 -14.62 4.87 -9.20
N HIS A 148 -15.18 3.99 -8.35
CA HIS A 148 -14.47 2.86 -7.73
C HIS A 148 -14.89 1.49 -8.29
N LEU A 149 -15.42 1.40 -9.51
CA LEU A 149 -15.73 0.11 -10.13
C LEU A 149 -14.50 -0.81 -10.25
N LEU A 150 -13.31 -0.23 -10.42
CA LEU A 150 -12.03 -0.94 -10.45
C LEU A 150 -11.62 -1.57 -9.10
N HIS A 151 -12.23 -1.13 -7.99
CA HIS A 151 -11.94 -1.60 -6.64
C HIS A 151 -13.04 -2.53 -6.13
N LEU A 152 -13.07 -3.78 -6.59
CA LEU A 152 -14.10 -4.77 -6.22
C LEU A 152 -14.24 -4.93 -4.69
N GLN A 153 -13.13 -4.93 -3.96
CA GLN A 153 -13.10 -5.03 -2.49
C GLN A 153 -13.89 -3.90 -1.81
N LEU A 154 -13.97 -2.72 -2.43
CA LEU A 154 -14.69 -1.56 -1.90
C LEU A 154 -16.19 -1.57 -2.26
N GLN A 155 -16.67 -2.56 -3.00
CA GLN A 155 -18.08 -2.63 -3.38
C GLN A 155 -18.96 -3.31 -2.33
N SER A 156 -18.38 -4.04 -1.37
CA SER A 156 -19.08 -4.73 -0.27
C SER A 156 -19.58 -3.80 0.84
N LEU A 157 -20.41 -2.81 0.46
CA LEU A 157 -21.00 -1.78 1.34
C LEU A 157 -22.32 -2.20 2.00
N TYR A 158 -22.82 -3.40 1.71
CA TYR A 158 -24.13 -3.84 2.15
C TYR A 158 -24.22 -4.13 3.65
N PHE A 159 -23.10 -4.41 4.34
CA PHE A 159 -23.16 -4.60 5.79
C PHE A 159 -23.20 -3.28 6.56
N LEU A 160 -22.63 -2.19 6.04
CA LEU A 160 -22.56 -0.91 6.76
C LEU A 160 -23.95 -0.35 7.15
N PRO A 161 -24.97 -0.30 6.26
CA PRO A 161 -26.33 0.04 6.66
C PRO A 161 -26.97 -0.98 7.62
N LEU A 162 -26.65 -2.27 7.48
CA LEU A 162 -27.17 -3.33 8.34
C LEU A 162 -26.62 -3.24 9.77
N VAL A 163 -25.37 -2.83 9.94
CA VAL A 163 -24.75 -2.55 11.24
C VAL A 163 -25.53 -1.43 11.95
N LEU A 164 -25.82 -0.32 11.26
CA LEU A 164 -26.64 0.75 11.83
C LEU A 164 -28.06 0.29 12.16
N LEU A 165 -28.68 -0.51 11.27
CA LEU A 165 -30.00 -1.07 11.52
C LEU A 165 -30.01 -1.96 12.76
N ALA A 166 -28.99 -2.81 12.91
CA ALA A 166 -28.82 -3.67 14.06
C ALA A 166 -28.57 -2.86 15.34
N LEU A 167 -27.81 -1.77 15.28
CA LEU A 167 -27.60 -0.84 16.39
C LEU A 167 -28.91 -0.16 16.82
N TYR A 168 -29.70 0.37 15.88
CA TYR A 168 -31.00 0.97 16.19
C TYR A 168 -31.97 -0.06 16.78
N ARG A 169 -31.98 -1.28 16.25
CA ARG A 169 -32.75 -2.39 16.82
C ARG A 169 -32.24 -2.81 18.21
N LEU A 170 -30.95 -2.72 18.48
CA LEU A 170 -30.36 -3.00 19.80
C LEU A 170 -30.79 -1.95 20.83
N ALA A 171 -30.87 -0.69 20.42
CA ALA A 171 -31.35 0.40 21.24
C ALA A 171 -32.87 0.30 21.50
N ALA A 172 -33.63 -0.19 20.51
CA ALA A 172 -35.08 -0.36 20.63
C ALA A 172 -35.49 -1.66 21.36
N ALA A 173 -34.79 -2.78 21.14
CA ALA A 173 -35.16 -4.11 21.63
C ALA A 173 -34.27 -4.57 22.80
N ARG A 174 -34.87 -5.24 23.80
CA ARG A 174 -34.17 -5.63 25.04
C ARG A 174 -33.46 -7.01 25.00
N ARG A 175 -33.08 -7.54 23.83
CA ARG A 175 -32.58 -8.92 23.67
C ARG A 175 -31.07 -9.03 23.42
N LYS A 176 -30.42 -10.02 24.05
CA LYS A 176 -28.98 -10.34 23.84
C LYS A 176 -28.67 -10.84 22.43
N ALA A 177 -29.59 -11.57 21.80
CA ALA A 177 -29.44 -12.04 20.42
C ALA A 177 -29.22 -10.89 19.41
N GLY A 178 -29.76 -9.70 19.70
CA GLY A 178 -29.52 -8.50 18.89
C GLY A 178 -28.07 -8.01 18.95
N ALA A 179 -27.39 -8.18 20.09
CA ALA A 179 -25.99 -7.82 20.25
C ALA A 179 -25.09 -8.79 19.47
N ALA A 180 -25.36 -10.09 19.56
CA ALA A 180 -24.63 -11.10 18.79
C ALA A 180 -24.79 -10.88 17.28
N LEU A 181 -26.00 -10.56 16.81
CA LEU A 181 -26.23 -10.22 15.41
C LEU A 181 -25.48 -8.95 14.99
N LEU A 182 -25.46 -7.91 15.82
CA LEU A 182 -24.68 -6.70 15.55
C LEU A 182 -23.19 -7.01 15.41
N GLY A 183 -22.63 -7.79 16.34
CA GLY A 183 -21.24 -8.22 16.30
C GLY A 183 -20.93 -9.07 15.07
N LEU A 184 -21.81 -10.00 14.71
CA LEU A 184 -21.67 -10.83 13.50
C LEU A 184 -21.68 -9.98 12.23
N VAL A 185 -22.63 -9.07 12.06
CA VAL A 185 -22.72 -8.23 10.85
C VAL A 185 -21.51 -7.28 10.76
N ALA A 186 -21.04 -6.75 11.89
CA ALA A 186 -19.82 -5.95 11.95
C ALA A 186 -18.57 -6.76 11.58
N ALA A 187 -18.47 -8.00 12.06
CA ALA A 187 -17.39 -8.91 11.68
C ALA A 187 -17.41 -9.23 10.19
N LEU A 188 -18.58 -9.53 9.62
CA LEU A 188 -18.70 -9.79 8.18
C LEU A 188 -18.30 -8.57 7.34
N GLN A 189 -18.60 -7.34 7.80
CA GLN A 189 -18.13 -6.12 7.14
C GLN A 189 -16.61 -5.99 7.16
N ALA A 190 -15.98 -6.28 8.30
CA ALA A 190 -14.53 -6.23 8.47
C ALA A 190 -13.80 -7.32 7.67
N ILE A 191 -14.37 -8.53 7.60
CA ILE A 191 -13.84 -9.65 6.81
C ILE A 191 -14.05 -9.40 5.30
N SER A 192 -15.10 -8.68 4.89
CA SER A 192 -15.28 -8.30 3.49
C SER A 192 -14.25 -7.27 3.03
N SER A 193 -13.93 -6.29 3.87
CA SER A 193 -12.88 -5.33 3.59
C SER A 193 -12.30 -4.77 4.87
N VAL A 194 -10.97 -4.79 4.98
CA VAL A 194 -10.20 -4.24 6.10
C VAL A 194 -10.51 -2.74 6.25
N TYR A 195 -10.60 -2.04 5.12
CA TYR A 195 -10.94 -0.62 5.06
C TYR A 195 -12.28 -0.32 5.73
N TYR A 196 -13.30 -1.11 5.39
CA TYR A 196 -14.63 -0.94 5.96
C TYR A 196 -14.77 -1.52 7.36
N GLY A 197 -13.90 -2.44 7.78
CA GLY A 197 -13.78 -2.86 9.17
C GLY A 197 -13.48 -1.69 10.10
N VAL A 198 -12.44 -0.91 9.78
CA VAL A 198 -12.06 0.30 10.53
C VAL A 198 -13.20 1.33 10.52
N MET A 199 -13.79 1.60 9.35
CA MET A 199 -14.92 2.54 9.24
C MET A 199 -16.14 2.08 10.05
N THR A 200 -16.41 0.76 10.08
CA THR A 200 -17.51 0.18 10.84
C THR A 200 -17.31 0.33 12.34
N ALA A 201 -16.08 0.15 12.83
CA ALA A 201 -15.74 0.39 14.24
C ALA A 201 -16.03 1.85 14.63
N ILE A 202 -15.65 2.81 13.79
CA ILE A 202 -15.92 4.24 14.00
C ILE A 202 -17.43 4.53 13.96
N VAL A 203 -18.13 4.01 12.95
CA VAL A 203 -19.59 4.13 12.81
C VAL A 203 -20.31 3.57 14.04
N LEU A 204 -19.87 2.44 14.57
CA LEU A 204 -20.43 1.83 15.76
C LEU A 204 -20.14 2.63 17.02
N ALA A 205 -18.90 3.09 17.21
CA ALA A 205 -18.52 3.88 18.38
C ALA A 205 -19.29 5.22 18.43
N ALA A 206 -19.18 6.01 17.36
CA ALA A 206 -19.86 7.31 17.27
C ALA A 206 -21.38 7.15 17.21
N GLY A 207 -21.89 6.11 16.52
CA GLY A 207 -23.31 5.82 16.42
C GLY A 207 -23.91 5.38 17.76
N ALA A 208 -23.22 4.53 18.52
CA ALA A 208 -23.69 4.08 19.82
C ALA A 208 -23.75 5.24 20.82
N VAL A 209 -22.73 6.11 20.84
CA VAL A 209 -22.72 7.35 21.64
C VAL A 209 -23.88 8.26 21.25
N ALA A 210 -24.05 8.54 19.96
CA ALA A 210 -25.11 9.41 19.45
C ALA A 210 -26.51 8.88 19.80
N VAL A 211 -26.75 7.57 19.60
CA VAL A 211 -28.02 6.92 19.94
C VAL A 211 -28.26 6.90 21.45
N ALA A 212 -27.25 6.57 22.25
CA ALA A 212 -27.37 6.52 23.70
C ALA A 212 -27.71 7.90 24.29
N TRP A 213 -27.03 8.95 23.81
CA TRP A 213 -27.30 10.32 24.22
C TRP A 213 -28.70 10.78 23.80
N SER A 214 -29.02 10.67 22.52
CA SER A 214 -30.26 11.21 21.95
C SER A 214 -31.53 10.44 22.37
N SER A 215 -31.40 9.16 22.73
CA SER A 215 -32.51 8.33 23.25
C SER A 215 -32.60 8.28 24.78
N GLY A 216 -31.74 9.01 25.49
CA GLY A 216 -31.70 9.03 26.96
C GLY A 216 -31.16 7.74 27.61
N GLN A 217 -30.61 6.82 26.83
CA GLN A 217 -30.05 5.54 27.29
C GLN A 217 -28.59 5.62 27.76
N TRP A 218 -27.98 6.81 27.75
CA TRP A 218 -26.58 7.04 28.17
C TRP A 218 -26.23 6.39 29.52
N ARG A 219 -27.11 6.52 30.52
CA ARG A 219 -26.91 5.99 31.87
C ARG A 219 -27.31 4.52 32.02
N HIS A 220 -27.84 3.89 30.98
CA HIS A 220 -28.36 2.52 31.07
C HIS A 220 -27.25 1.49 30.88
N ARG A 221 -26.80 0.88 31.98
CA ARG A 221 -25.79 -0.22 31.96
C ARG A 221 -26.10 -1.34 30.96
N ARG A 222 -27.39 -1.68 30.80
CA ARG A 222 -27.86 -2.72 29.88
C ARG A 222 -27.62 -2.40 28.40
N PHE A 223 -27.59 -1.12 28.01
CA PHE A 223 -27.27 -0.72 26.64
C PHE A 223 -25.78 -0.96 26.37
N TRP A 224 -24.92 -0.41 27.22
CA TRP A 224 -23.46 -0.55 27.08
C TRP A 224 -22.99 -1.99 27.20
N SER A 225 -23.57 -2.81 28.09
CA SER A 225 -23.22 -4.24 28.17
C SER A 225 -23.49 -4.98 26.86
N ARG A 226 -24.49 -4.56 26.09
CA ARG A 226 -24.81 -5.15 24.79
C ARG A 226 -23.92 -4.63 23.68
N VAL A 227 -23.56 -3.34 23.70
CA VAL A 227 -22.56 -2.78 22.78
C VAL A 227 -21.21 -3.48 22.99
N VAL A 228 -20.79 -3.67 24.24
CA VAL A 228 -19.60 -4.45 24.59
C VAL A 228 -19.72 -5.90 24.13
N LEU A 229 -20.86 -6.57 24.34
CA LEU A 229 -21.07 -7.93 23.82
C LEU A 229 -20.96 -7.99 22.29
N ALA A 230 -21.50 -7.01 21.57
CA ALA A 230 -21.36 -6.93 20.11
C ALA A 230 -19.90 -6.73 19.71
N ALA A 231 -19.16 -5.88 20.42
CA ALA A 231 -17.73 -5.66 20.19
C ALA A 231 -16.90 -6.93 20.46
N VAL A 232 -17.19 -7.66 21.53
CA VAL A 232 -16.53 -8.94 21.85
C VAL A 232 -16.81 -9.98 20.77
N VAL A 233 -18.08 -10.16 20.39
CA VAL A 233 -18.45 -11.10 19.31
C VAL A 233 -17.76 -10.71 17.99
N GLY A 234 -17.79 -9.42 17.64
CA GLY A 234 -17.12 -8.92 16.44
C GLY A 234 -15.61 -9.15 16.47
N GLY A 235 -14.95 -8.81 17.58
CA GLY A 235 -13.51 -8.99 17.77
C GLY A 235 -13.07 -10.45 17.69
N VAL A 236 -13.81 -11.36 18.33
CA VAL A 236 -13.52 -12.81 18.28
C VAL A 236 -13.63 -13.36 16.86
N LEU A 237 -14.64 -12.93 16.09
CA LEU A 237 -14.82 -13.40 14.71
C LEU A 237 -13.79 -12.82 13.73
N VAL A 238 -13.30 -11.60 13.98
CA VAL A 238 -12.30 -10.94 13.13
C VAL A 238 -10.87 -11.38 13.49
N ALA A 239 -10.60 -11.76 14.73
CA ALA A 239 -9.26 -12.08 15.22
C ALA A 239 -8.47 -13.08 14.35
N PRO A 240 -9.05 -14.20 13.86
CA PRO A 240 -8.31 -15.16 13.01
C PRO A 240 -7.82 -14.55 11.69
N VAL A 241 -8.53 -13.55 11.16
CA VAL A 241 -8.18 -12.84 9.93
C VAL A 241 -7.25 -11.67 10.24
N ALA A 242 -7.47 -10.94 11.33
CA ALA A 242 -6.63 -9.80 11.71
C ALA A 242 -5.22 -10.20 12.16
N TRP A 243 -5.05 -11.41 12.69
CA TRP A 243 -3.76 -11.88 13.21
C TRP A 243 -2.67 -11.99 12.13
N PRO A 244 -2.90 -12.64 10.96
CA PRO A 244 -1.95 -12.62 9.84
C PRO A 244 -1.58 -11.22 9.36
N TYR A 245 -2.54 -10.28 9.32
CA TYR A 245 -2.24 -8.88 8.96
C TYR A 245 -1.31 -8.24 9.98
N TRP A 246 -1.54 -8.46 11.27
CA TRP A 246 -0.65 -7.94 12.32
C TRP A 246 0.76 -8.53 12.19
N GLN A 247 0.91 -9.83 11.93
CA GLN A 247 2.21 -10.47 11.72
C GLN A 247 2.97 -9.87 10.53
N SER A 248 2.30 -9.72 9.38
CA SER A 248 2.90 -9.06 8.21
C SER A 248 3.24 -7.59 8.48
N GLN A 249 2.39 -6.90 9.25
CA GLN A 249 2.64 -5.51 9.64
C GLN A 249 3.92 -5.38 10.47
N GLN A 250 4.12 -6.24 11.47
CA GLN A 250 5.33 -6.23 12.31
C GLN A 250 6.58 -6.60 11.49
N ARG A 251 6.48 -7.59 10.60
CA ARG A 251 7.61 -8.07 9.79
C ARG A 251 8.06 -7.08 8.73
N GLU A 252 7.12 -6.50 7.98
CA GLU A 252 7.43 -5.63 6.85
C GLU A 252 7.39 -4.15 7.20
N GLY A 253 6.91 -3.80 8.41
CA GLY A 253 6.77 -2.41 8.82
C GLY A 253 5.69 -1.68 8.05
N PHE A 254 4.62 -2.39 7.69
CA PHE A 254 3.51 -1.81 6.94
C PHE A 254 2.75 -0.79 7.78
N GLY A 255 2.49 0.38 7.21
CA GLY A 255 1.88 1.49 7.90
C GLY A 255 2.19 2.76 7.15
N ARG A 256 1.46 3.84 7.46
CA ARG A 256 1.64 5.13 6.82
C ARG A 256 1.74 6.21 7.88
N ASN A 257 2.72 7.09 7.72
CA ASN A 257 2.82 8.29 8.53
C ASN A 257 1.78 9.34 8.08
N LEU A 258 1.63 10.41 8.86
CA LEU A 258 0.67 11.48 8.57
C LEU A 258 0.95 12.17 7.22
N TYR A 259 2.21 12.26 6.80
CA TYR A 259 2.56 12.88 5.53
C TYR A 259 2.06 12.05 4.33
N GLU A 260 2.27 10.73 4.35
CA GLU A 260 1.77 9.80 3.35
C GLU A 260 0.23 9.76 3.33
N ALA A 261 -0.41 9.73 4.51
CA ALA A 261 -1.87 9.77 4.61
C ALA A 261 -2.45 11.07 4.01
N ALA A 262 -1.76 12.20 4.21
CA ALA A 262 -2.21 13.48 3.68
C ALA A 262 -2.18 13.52 2.13
N ALA A 263 -1.32 12.74 1.47
CA ALA A 263 -1.24 12.71 0.00
C ALA A 263 -2.55 12.27 -0.67
N HIS A 264 -3.36 11.47 0.01
CA HIS A 264 -4.64 10.94 -0.47
C HIS A 264 -5.84 11.47 0.35
N ALA A 265 -5.66 12.59 1.06
CA ALA A 265 -6.73 13.24 1.82
C ALA A 265 -7.71 13.98 0.90
N ALA A 266 -8.99 13.95 1.23
CA ALA A 266 -9.99 14.75 0.53
C ALA A 266 -9.82 16.24 0.85
N SER A 267 -10.40 17.08 0.00
CA SER A 267 -10.70 18.46 0.35
C SER A 267 -12.16 18.77 0.16
N LEU A 268 -12.57 19.97 0.58
CA LEU A 268 -13.93 20.45 0.31
C LEU A 268 -14.24 20.46 -1.20
N GLN A 269 -13.24 20.66 -2.05
CA GLN A 269 -13.39 20.58 -3.50
C GLN A 269 -13.69 19.15 -3.98
N SER A 270 -13.18 18.11 -3.32
CA SER A 270 -13.49 16.72 -3.66
C SER A 270 -15.00 16.42 -3.58
N TYR A 271 -15.71 17.14 -2.70
CA TYR A 271 -17.17 17.05 -2.58
C TYR A 271 -17.94 17.84 -3.64
N THR A 272 -17.25 18.48 -4.59
CA THR A 272 -17.84 19.16 -5.75
C THR A 272 -17.24 18.63 -7.05
N GLN A 273 -16.77 17.38 -7.05
CA GLN A 273 -16.17 16.72 -8.21
C GLN A 273 -16.91 15.43 -8.56
N VAL A 274 -17.08 15.19 -9.86
CA VAL A 274 -17.68 13.97 -10.42
C VAL A 274 -16.70 13.30 -11.39
N PRO A 275 -16.93 12.02 -11.76
CA PRO A 275 -16.23 11.41 -12.87
C PRO A 275 -16.38 12.20 -14.18
N PRO A 276 -15.35 12.27 -15.03
CA PRO A 276 -15.46 12.92 -16.35
C PRO A 276 -16.60 12.36 -17.20
N ASP A 277 -16.90 11.06 -17.05
CA ASP A 277 -17.96 10.35 -17.77
C ASP A 277 -19.37 10.65 -17.25
N ASN A 278 -19.51 11.46 -16.20
CA ASN A 278 -20.81 11.90 -15.70
C ASN A 278 -21.55 12.71 -16.77
N LEU A 279 -22.78 12.30 -17.08
CA LEU A 279 -23.55 12.83 -18.22
C LEU A 279 -23.81 14.33 -18.16
N PHE A 280 -24.00 14.88 -16.96
CA PHE A 280 -24.43 16.26 -16.77
C PHE A 280 -23.28 17.15 -16.32
N TYR A 281 -22.66 16.85 -15.18
CA TYR A 281 -21.66 17.71 -14.55
C TYR A 281 -20.24 17.48 -15.07
N GLY A 282 -19.91 16.24 -15.46
CA GLY A 282 -18.59 15.88 -15.97
C GLY A 282 -18.40 16.41 -17.39
N ARG A 283 -19.32 16.05 -18.29
CA ARG A 283 -19.29 16.47 -19.71
C ARG A 283 -19.41 17.98 -19.92
N SER A 284 -20.14 18.70 -19.08
CA SER A 284 -20.23 20.16 -19.14
C SER A 284 -19.00 20.87 -18.59
N GLY A 285 -18.10 20.14 -17.90
CA GLY A 285 -16.95 20.72 -17.20
C GLY A 285 -17.29 21.41 -15.87
N LEU A 286 -18.57 21.51 -15.49
CA LEU A 286 -19.01 22.28 -14.31
C LEU A 286 -18.37 21.77 -13.01
N LEU A 287 -18.38 20.44 -12.82
CA LEU A 287 -17.79 19.75 -11.66
C LEU A 287 -16.66 18.80 -12.07
N ALA A 288 -16.02 19.05 -13.22
CA ALA A 288 -14.87 18.27 -13.63
C ALA A 288 -13.67 18.54 -12.70
N PRO A 289 -12.81 17.54 -12.46
CA PRO A 289 -11.60 17.74 -11.67
C PRO A 289 -10.71 18.86 -12.25
N ARG A 290 -10.33 19.83 -11.43
CA ARG A 290 -9.49 20.97 -11.86
C ARG A 290 -8.01 20.62 -11.77
N ALA A 291 -7.21 21.25 -12.62
CA ALA A 291 -5.76 21.20 -12.49
C ALA A 291 -5.33 21.84 -11.16
N PRO A 292 -4.32 21.28 -10.46
CA PRO A 292 -3.81 21.87 -9.23
C PRO A 292 -3.13 23.22 -9.50
N SER A 293 -3.28 24.17 -8.57
CA SER A 293 -2.50 25.41 -8.58
C SER A 293 -1.06 25.15 -8.12
N ALA A 294 -0.14 26.10 -8.35
CA ALA A 294 1.23 25.97 -7.87
C ALA A 294 1.26 25.78 -6.34
N GLY A 295 1.88 24.69 -5.86
CA GLY A 295 1.94 24.32 -4.45
C GLY A 295 0.75 23.49 -3.93
N GLU A 296 -0.30 23.30 -4.73
CA GLU A 296 -1.42 22.42 -4.38
C GLU A 296 -1.15 20.97 -4.78
N ARG A 297 -1.71 20.03 -4.02
CA ARG A 297 -1.69 18.60 -4.36
C ARG A 297 -2.65 18.31 -5.51
N ASP A 298 -2.27 17.38 -6.39
CA ASP A 298 -3.15 16.93 -7.47
C ASP A 298 -4.32 16.11 -6.90
N ARG A 299 -5.53 16.65 -7.04
CA ARG A 299 -6.77 16.02 -6.56
C ARG A 299 -7.67 15.54 -7.70
N ARG A 300 -7.09 15.20 -8.86
CA ARG A 300 -7.86 14.69 -10.02
C ARG A 300 -8.12 13.18 -9.99
N HIS A 301 -7.49 12.47 -9.07
CA HIS A 301 -7.62 11.02 -8.96
C HIS A 301 -9.05 10.58 -8.60
N VAL A 302 -9.41 9.33 -8.92
CA VAL A 302 -10.78 8.76 -8.70
C VAL A 302 -11.23 8.84 -7.25
N GLU A 303 -10.29 8.84 -6.32
CA GLU A 303 -10.54 8.97 -4.88
C GLU A 303 -11.15 10.32 -4.47
N HIS A 304 -11.05 11.36 -5.30
CA HIS A 304 -11.57 12.70 -5.02
C HIS A 304 -12.92 13.01 -5.68
N GLN A 305 -13.49 12.07 -6.44
CA GLN A 305 -14.75 12.27 -7.16
C GLN A 305 -15.94 11.88 -6.26
N MET A 306 -16.28 12.75 -5.29
CA MET A 306 -17.13 12.39 -4.14
C MET A 306 -18.44 13.19 -4.05
N PHE A 307 -18.85 13.87 -5.12
CA PHE A 307 -20.03 14.73 -5.10
C PHE A 307 -21.31 13.96 -4.67
N PRO A 308 -21.99 14.38 -3.58
CA PRO A 308 -23.20 13.73 -3.11
C PRO A 308 -24.45 13.93 -3.98
N GLY A 309 -24.50 14.92 -4.87
CA GLY A 309 -25.72 15.31 -5.61
C GLY A 309 -26.58 16.36 -4.90
N LEU A 310 -27.16 17.30 -5.66
CA LEU A 310 -27.94 18.40 -5.07
C LEU A 310 -29.27 17.90 -4.51
N VAL A 311 -29.91 16.95 -5.21
CA VAL A 311 -31.20 16.40 -4.76
C VAL A 311 -31.04 15.69 -3.41
N LEU A 312 -29.98 14.89 -3.26
CA LEU A 312 -29.71 14.19 -2.01
C LEU A 312 -29.42 15.17 -0.86
N LEU A 313 -28.59 16.20 -1.12
CA LEU A 313 -28.28 17.23 -0.12
C LEU A 313 -29.53 17.99 0.32
N GLY A 314 -30.42 18.36 -0.62
CA GLY A 314 -31.69 19.01 -0.31
C GLY A 314 -32.61 18.14 0.54
N LEU A 315 -32.76 16.87 0.20
CA LEU A 315 -33.55 15.91 0.98
C LEU A 315 -32.94 15.64 2.35
N ALA A 316 -31.61 15.56 2.46
CA ALA A 316 -30.91 15.39 3.72
C ALA A 316 -31.08 16.61 4.64
N GLY A 317 -31.01 17.82 4.09
CA GLY A 317 -31.30 19.07 4.83
C GLY A 317 -32.75 19.11 5.32
N LEU A 318 -33.71 18.69 4.50
CA LEU A 318 -35.12 18.56 4.88
C LEU A 318 -35.30 17.53 6.02
N GLY A 319 -34.61 16.40 5.94
CA GLY A 319 -34.62 15.37 6.98
C GLY A 319 -33.99 15.81 8.29
N LEU A 320 -32.89 16.56 8.22
CA LEU A 320 -32.29 17.20 9.38
C LEU A 320 -33.28 18.18 10.02
N TRP A 321 -33.92 19.06 9.24
CA TRP A 321 -34.83 20.08 9.77
C TRP A 321 -36.14 19.52 10.35
N LEU A 322 -36.84 18.65 9.60
CA LEU A 322 -38.12 18.08 10.02
C LEU A 322 -37.94 16.96 11.04
N GLY A 323 -36.93 16.11 10.85
CA GLY A 323 -36.66 14.98 11.73
C GLY A 323 -36.12 15.38 13.10
N TRP A 324 -35.43 16.52 13.22
CA TRP A 324 -34.94 17.02 14.51
C TRP A 324 -36.06 17.30 15.51
N ARG A 325 -37.23 17.71 15.00
CA ARG A 325 -38.41 18.04 15.80
C ARG A 325 -39.39 16.87 15.97
N SER A 326 -39.03 15.68 15.50
CA SER A 326 -39.91 14.51 15.53
C SER A 326 -39.35 13.38 16.38
N ALA A 327 -40.13 12.29 16.52
CA ALA A 327 -39.68 11.06 17.17
C ALA A 327 -38.46 10.41 16.47
N ALA A 328 -38.11 10.84 15.25
CA ALA A 328 -36.93 10.39 14.51
C ALA A 328 -35.62 11.05 15.01
N ARG A 329 -35.68 11.96 15.99
CA ARG A 329 -34.51 12.70 16.50
C ARG A 329 -33.28 11.82 16.78
N PRO A 330 -33.38 10.63 17.43
CA PRO A 330 -32.20 9.80 17.66
C PRO A 330 -31.49 9.35 16.38
N VAL A 331 -32.27 9.02 15.34
CA VAL A 331 -31.78 8.59 14.03
C VAL A 331 -31.17 9.78 13.27
N VAL A 332 -31.76 10.96 13.39
CA VAL A 332 -31.26 12.19 12.79
C VAL A 332 -29.94 12.60 13.42
N VAL A 333 -29.85 12.56 14.75
CA VAL A 333 -28.60 12.87 15.47
C VAL A 333 -27.50 11.89 15.09
N SER A 334 -27.77 10.58 15.11
CA SER A 334 -26.75 9.59 14.71
C SER A 334 -26.32 9.76 13.26
N ALA A 335 -27.26 9.97 12.32
CA ALA A 335 -26.93 10.19 10.91
C ALA A 335 -26.13 11.48 10.68
N ALA A 336 -26.45 12.57 11.38
CA ALA A 336 -25.70 13.81 11.34
C ALA A 336 -24.29 13.66 11.93
N VAL A 337 -24.14 12.90 13.01
CA VAL A 337 -22.83 12.57 13.60
C VAL A 337 -22.00 11.73 12.61
N MET A 338 -22.59 10.74 11.95
CA MET A 338 -21.89 9.97 10.90
C MET A 338 -21.46 10.89 9.75
N ALA A 339 -22.35 11.78 9.31
CA ALA A 339 -22.04 12.75 8.28
C ALA A 339 -20.83 13.61 8.65
N ALA A 340 -20.83 14.18 9.86
CA ALA A 340 -19.74 15.00 10.37
C ALA A 340 -18.43 14.22 10.54
N VAL A 341 -18.47 13.04 11.17
CA VAL A 341 -17.27 12.21 11.39
C VAL A 341 -16.67 11.76 10.05
N GLY A 342 -17.50 11.33 9.11
CA GLY A 342 -17.05 10.94 7.77
C GLY A 342 -16.40 12.08 7.00
N LEU A 343 -16.96 13.29 7.09
CA LEU A 343 -16.38 14.50 6.49
C LEU A 343 -15.05 14.88 7.16
N VAL A 344 -14.98 14.88 8.49
CA VAL A 344 -13.77 15.31 9.20
C VAL A 344 -12.61 14.33 8.96
N LEU A 345 -12.87 13.03 9.01
CA LEU A 345 -11.84 12.03 8.77
C LEU A 345 -11.44 11.92 7.29
N SER A 346 -12.33 12.27 6.35
CA SER A 346 -11.98 12.25 4.92
C SER A 346 -10.98 13.32 4.53
N LEU A 347 -11.03 14.47 5.21
CA LEU A 347 -10.04 15.55 5.06
C LEU A 347 -8.66 15.15 5.60
N GLY A 348 -8.55 13.99 6.24
CA GLY A 348 -7.28 13.44 6.69
C GLY A 348 -6.52 14.36 7.65
N PRO A 349 -5.18 14.29 7.65
CA PRO A 349 -4.32 15.19 8.42
C PRO A 349 -4.41 16.67 7.99
N GLU A 350 -4.95 16.97 6.80
CA GLU A 350 -5.15 18.35 6.31
C GLU A 350 -6.40 19.01 6.92
N GLY A 351 -7.33 18.22 7.46
CA GLY A 351 -8.52 18.68 8.18
C GLY A 351 -8.25 18.92 9.66
N VAL A 352 -8.99 18.22 10.52
CA VAL A 352 -8.81 18.31 11.99
C VAL A 352 -7.66 17.38 12.40
N ARG A 353 -6.44 17.85 12.15
CA ARG A 353 -5.21 17.08 12.37
C ARG A 353 -5.11 16.39 13.74
N PRO A 354 -5.38 17.05 14.90
CA PRO A 354 -5.22 16.38 16.19
C PRO A 354 -6.19 15.21 16.36
N LEU A 355 -7.40 15.32 15.81
CA LEU A 355 -8.37 14.24 15.84
C LEU A 355 -7.92 13.09 14.95
N TYR A 356 -7.45 13.38 13.73
CA TYR A 356 -6.98 12.36 12.80
C TYR A 356 -5.76 11.61 13.38
N ALA A 357 -4.78 12.34 13.91
CA ALA A 357 -3.62 11.75 14.58
C ALA A 357 -4.05 10.87 15.76
N TRP A 358 -4.88 11.40 16.68
CA TRP A 358 -5.38 10.62 17.81
C TRP A 358 -6.08 9.32 17.36
N THR A 359 -6.90 9.36 16.30
CA THR A 359 -7.52 8.15 15.76
C THR A 359 -6.52 7.18 15.15
N ALA A 360 -5.50 7.69 14.45
CA ALA A 360 -4.45 6.88 13.86
C ALA A 360 -3.59 6.17 14.91
N ASP A 361 -3.38 6.83 16.04
CA ASP A 361 -2.51 6.36 17.13
C ASP A 361 -3.21 5.32 18.00
N HIS A 362 -4.53 5.40 18.17
CA HIS A 362 -5.28 4.57 19.13
C HIS A 362 -6.18 3.51 18.48
N LEU A 363 -6.61 3.68 17.24
CA LEU A 363 -7.52 2.72 16.60
C LEU A 363 -6.72 1.66 15.84
N PHE A 364 -6.80 0.43 16.32
CA PHE A 364 -6.20 -0.73 15.66
C PHE A 364 -6.60 -0.81 14.18
N GLY A 365 -5.62 -1.04 13.31
CA GLY A 365 -5.81 -1.16 11.86
C GLY A 365 -5.97 0.17 11.11
N PHE A 366 -6.02 1.33 11.78
CA PHE A 366 -6.17 2.61 11.10
C PHE A 366 -4.99 2.96 10.17
N GLN A 367 -3.78 2.50 10.49
CA GLN A 367 -2.60 2.69 9.63
C GLN A 367 -2.69 1.97 8.28
N ALA A 368 -3.63 1.03 8.12
CA ALA A 368 -3.91 0.40 6.83
C ALA A 368 -4.63 1.37 5.86
N ILE A 369 -5.28 2.42 6.37
CA ILE A 369 -6.03 3.42 5.59
C ILE A 369 -5.04 4.25 4.76
N ARG A 370 -4.96 3.94 3.46
CA ARG A 370 -4.12 4.65 2.48
C ARG A 370 -4.64 6.03 2.12
N ALA A 371 -5.94 6.10 1.88
CA ALA A 371 -6.64 7.23 1.33
C ALA A 371 -7.73 7.69 2.31
N PRO A 372 -7.43 8.69 3.16
CA PRO A 372 -8.42 9.24 4.07
C PRO A 372 -9.70 9.64 3.35
N ALA A 373 -9.61 10.15 2.11
CA ALA A 373 -10.74 10.56 1.30
C ALA A 373 -11.93 9.57 1.35
N ARG A 374 -11.65 8.27 1.31
CA ARG A 374 -12.64 7.19 1.33
C ARG A 374 -13.59 7.20 2.56
N PHE A 375 -13.28 7.91 3.65
CA PHE A 375 -14.22 8.18 4.75
C PHE A 375 -15.49 8.92 4.30
N ALA A 376 -15.53 9.49 3.09
CA ALA A 376 -16.76 10.00 2.47
C ALA A 376 -17.88 8.94 2.37
N VAL A 377 -17.55 7.64 2.38
CA VAL A 377 -18.55 6.55 2.51
C VAL A 377 -19.38 6.71 3.79
N VAL A 378 -18.74 7.07 4.90
CA VAL A 378 -19.42 7.30 6.19
C VAL A 378 -20.25 8.59 6.14
N LEU A 379 -19.75 9.63 5.45
CA LEU A 379 -20.54 10.84 5.19
C LEU A 379 -21.85 10.48 4.48
N MET A 380 -21.72 9.71 3.39
CA MET A 380 -22.85 9.37 2.54
C MET A 380 -23.83 8.39 3.17
N LEU A 381 -23.37 7.54 4.09
CA LEU A 381 -24.25 6.74 4.94
C LEU A 381 -25.18 7.64 5.75
N GLY A 382 -24.64 8.68 6.38
CA GLY A 382 -25.41 9.68 7.11
C GLY A 382 -26.39 10.46 6.23
N LEU A 383 -25.92 10.96 5.07
CA LEU A 383 -26.75 11.72 4.13
C LEU A 383 -27.92 10.90 3.57
N CYS A 384 -27.70 9.63 3.22
CA CYS A 384 -28.77 8.74 2.73
C CYS A 384 -29.85 8.51 3.80
N VAL A 385 -29.46 8.30 5.07
CA VAL A 385 -30.41 8.14 6.17
C VAL A 385 -31.20 9.43 6.40
N LEU A 386 -30.53 10.59 6.42
CA LEU A 386 -31.19 11.90 6.55
C LEU A 386 -32.17 12.15 5.41
N ALA A 387 -31.79 11.88 4.17
CA ALA A 387 -32.67 12.03 3.00
C ALA A 387 -33.92 11.14 3.10
N GLY A 388 -33.75 9.89 3.54
CA GLY A 388 -34.86 8.99 3.83
C GLY A 388 -35.80 9.55 4.90
N VAL A 389 -35.26 10.08 6.00
CA VAL A 389 -36.07 10.76 7.04
C VAL A 389 -36.78 11.98 6.45
N GLY A 390 -36.14 12.77 5.60
CA GLY A 390 -36.73 13.94 4.95
C GLY A 390 -37.95 13.59 4.10
N VAL A 391 -37.83 12.59 3.23
CA VAL A 391 -38.94 12.10 2.41
C VAL A 391 -40.09 11.58 3.29
N ALA A 392 -39.78 10.85 4.37
CA ALA A 392 -40.78 10.30 5.27
C ALA A 392 -41.53 11.38 6.06
N GLN A 393 -40.82 12.37 6.62
CA GLN A 393 -41.40 13.40 7.48
C GLN A 393 -42.13 14.48 6.68
N ALA A 394 -41.64 14.83 5.49
CA ALA A 394 -42.28 15.82 4.64
C ALA A 394 -43.58 15.30 3.98
N ARG A 395 -43.84 13.99 4.04
CA ARG A 395 -45.02 13.33 3.45
C ARG A 395 -45.23 13.74 1.99
N LEU A 396 -44.13 13.82 1.23
CA LEU A 396 -44.16 14.25 -0.17
C LEU A 396 -45.06 13.32 -0.99
N LYS A 397 -45.82 13.91 -1.93
CA LYS A 397 -46.67 13.14 -2.85
C LYS A 397 -45.80 12.21 -3.70
N THR A 398 -46.26 10.99 -3.94
CA THR A 398 -45.58 9.97 -4.78
C THR A 398 -45.02 10.50 -6.11
N PRO A 399 -45.75 11.30 -6.92
CA PRO A 399 -45.20 11.83 -8.17
C PRO A 399 -43.99 12.75 -7.96
N LEU A 400 -43.99 13.58 -6.90
CA LEU A 400 -42.85 14.43 -6.58
C LEU A 400 -41.65 13.60 -6.12
N VAL A 401 -41.88 12.56 -5.30
CA VAL A 401 -40.81 11.63 -4.89
C VAL A 401 -40.22 10.92 -6.12
N ALA A 402 -41.06 10.46 -7.04
CA ALA A 402 -40.62 9.82 -8.28
C ALA A 402 -39.79 10.78 -9.14
N LEU A 403 -40.24 12.03 -9.30
CA LEU A 403 -39.51 13.07 -10.05
C LEU A 403 -38.15 13.35 -9.40
N LEU A 404 -38.10 13.61 -8.09
CA LEU A 404 -36.84 13.86 -7.38
C LEU A 404 -35.89 12.64 -7.49
N THR A 405 -36.42 11.43 -7.40
CA THR A 405 -35.64 10.21 -7.58
C THR A 405 -35.06 10.11 -8.99
N ALA A 406 -35.86 10.42 -10.01
CA ALA A 406 -35.42 10.40 -11.41
C ALA A 406 -34.31 11.44 -11.66
N VAL A 407 -34.47 12.66 -11.14
CA VAL A 407 -33.43 13.71 -11.23
C VAL A 407 -32.16 13.28 -10.51
N MET A 408 -32.26 12.71 -9.30
CA MET A 408 -31.12 12.20 -8.56
C MET A 408 -30.38 11.08 -9.33
N CYS A 409 -31.12 10.14 -9.91
CA CYS A 409 -30.51 9.10 -10.75
C CYS A 409 -29.81 9.70 -11.98
N LEU A 410 -30.38 10.74 -12.58
CA LEU A 410 -29.77 11.46 -13.69
C LEU A 410 -28.48 12.18 -13.26
N GLU A 411 -28.46 12.86 -12.10
CA GLU A 411 -27.25 13.48 -11.52
C GLU A 411 -26.11 12.46 -11.35
N TYR A 412 -26.44 11.19 -11.08
CA TYR A 412 -25.47 10.13 -10.82
C TYR A 412 -25.08 9.30 -12.04
N THR A 413 -25.70 9.51 -13.19
CA THR A 413 -25.47 8.65 -14.36
C THR A 413 -24.12 8.96 -15.01
N ASN A 414 -23.30 7.91 -15.19
CA ASN A 414 -22.03 7.97 -15.91
C ASN A 414 -22.14 7.08 -17.15
N ALA A 415 -21.95 7.63 -18.34
CA ALA A 415 -22.08 6.89 -19.59
C ALA A 415 -21.37 7.60 -20.76
N PRO A 416 -20.94 6.86 -21.81
CA PRO A 416 -20.85 5.40 -21.86
C PRO A 416 -19.71 4.88 -20.98
N LEU A 417 -19.89 3.69 -20.39
CA LEU A 417 -18.82 2.97 -19.72
C LEU A 417 -18.18 2.00 -20.70
N THR A 418 -16.86 2.11 -20.89
CA THR A 418 -16.08 1.19 -21.72
C THR A 418 -15.33 0.24 -20.81
N PHE A 419 -15.80 -1.00 -20.76
CA PHE A 419 -15.19 -2.05 -19.95
C PHE A 419 -14.02 -2.70 -20.69
N VAL A 420 -13.03 -3.16 -19.92
CA VAL A 420 -11.88 -3.88 -20.47
C VAL A 420 -12.17 -5.36 -20.66
N LEU A 421 -11.50 -5.97 -21.63
CA LEU A 421 -11.52 -7.42 -21.80
C LEU A 421 -10.94 -8.12 -20.57
N ALA A 422 -11.57 -9.22 -20.17
CA ALA A 422 -11.04 -10.07 -19.13
C ALA A 422 -9.75 -10.76 -19.62
N PRO A 423 -8.71 -10.87 -18.77
CA PRO A 423 -7.52 -11.61 -19.13
C PRO A 423 -7.88 -13.09 -19.36
N PRO A 424 -7.22 -13.78 -20.30
CA PRO A 424 -7.49 -15.18 -20.57
C PRO A 424 -7.20 -16.02 -19.33
N ALA A 425 -8.17 -16.85 -18.92
CA ALA A 425 -8.03 -17.74 -17.77
C ALA A 425 -7.10 -18.94 -18.04
N SER A 426 -6.85 -19.24 -19.32
CA SER A 426 -5.96 -20.31 -19.77
C SER A 426 -5.10 -19.80 -20.91
N THR A 427 -3.79 -20.03 -20.84
CA THR A 427 -2.84 -19.69 -21.91
C THR A 427 -2.01 -20.91 -22.28
N ALA A 428 -1.38 -20.93 -23.46
CA ALA A 428 -0.51 -22.06 -23.82
C ALA A 428 0.68 -22.17 -22.86
N THR A 429 1.26 -21.03 -22.46
CA THR A 429 2.30 -20.96 -21.42
C THR A 429 1.81 -21.49 -20.07
N GLY A 430 0.62 -21.09 -19.63
CA GLY A 430 0.07 -21.52 -18.33
C GLY A 430 -0.23 -23.01 -18.29
N ARG A 431 -0.81 -23.57 -19.36
CA ARG A 431 -1.01 -25.03 -19.50
C ARG A 431 0.29 -25.81 -19.49
N TRP A 432 1.30 -25.36 -20.25
CA TRP A 432 2.61 -26.01 -20.25
C TRP A 432 3.24 -26.05 -18.86
N LEU A 433 3.16 -24.93 -18.11
CA LEU A 433 3.66 -24.85 -16.73
C LEU A 433 2.85 -25.72 -15.75
N ALA A 434 1.55 -25.90 -15.97
CA ALA A 434 0.69 -26.74 -15.15
C ALA A 434 0.95 -28.24 -15.39
N GLU A 435 1.22 -28.63 -16.63
CA GLU A 435 1.51 -30.02 -17.02
C GLU A 435 2.94 -30.45 -16.66
N ASN A 436 3.88 -29.51 -16.61
CA ASN A 436 5.26 -29.81 -16.23
C ASN A 436 5.35 -30.24 -14.75
N THR A 437 6.07 -31.33 -14.45
CA THR A 437 6.17 -31.89 -13.09
C THR A 437 7.37 -31.40 -12.29
N VAL A 438 8.31 -30.67 -12.90
CA VAL A 438 9.53 -30.23 -12.22
C VAL A 438 9.18 -29.11 -11.24
N PRO A 439 9.51 -29.22 -9.94
CA PRO A 439 9.18 -28.21 -8.94
C PRO A 439 10.04 -26.95 -9.09
N GLY A 440 9.51 -25.82 -8.61
CA GLY A 440 10.24 -24.54 -8.51
C GLY A 440 9.39 -23.34 -8.94
N ALA A 441 9.90 -22.14 -8.62
CA ALA A 441 9.23 -20.89 -8.87
C ALA A 441 9.33 -20.45 -10.35
N VAL A 442 8.42 -19.58 -10.78
CA VAL A 442 8.37 -19.00 -12.13
C VAL A 442 8.65 -17.50 -12.07
N LEU A 443 9.49 -17.01 -12.97
CA LEU A 443 9.68 -15.58 -13.21
C LEU A 443 9.11 -15.20 -14.58
N TYR A 444 8.23 -14.20 -14.61
CA TYR A 444 7.78 -13.56 -15.84
C TYR A 444 8.55 -12.27 -16.09
N LEU A 445 9.07 -12.09 -17.30
CA LEU A 445 9.77 -10.89 -17.73
C LEU A 445 8.90 -10.01 -18.66
N PRO A 446 9.11 -8.68 -18.64
CA PRO A 446 9.94 -7.95 -17.70
C PRO A 446 9.33 -7.92 -16.29
N LEU A 447 10.18 -8.03 -15.26
CA LEU A 447 9.75 -7.84 -13.88
C LEU A 447 9.70 -6.34 -13.57
N THR A 448 8.56 -5.82 -13.11
CA THR A 448 8.40 -4.40 -12.77
C THR A 448 8.01 -4.20 -11.31
N LEU A 449 7.95 -2.94 -10.85
CA LEU A 449 7.46 -2.61 -9.51
C LEU A 449 5.94 -2.47 -9.43
N ASP A 450 5.24 -2.35 -10.55
CA ASP A 450 3.87 -1.83 -10.57
C ASP A 450 2.90 -2.79 -11.28
N ARG A 451 1.81 -2.23 -11.80
CA ARG A 451 0.65 -2.92 -12.37
C ARG A 451 0.96 -3.93 -13.47
N GLU A 452 2.11 -3.83 -14.14
CA GLU A 452 2.46 -4.72 -15.26
C GLU A 452 2.63 -6.19 -14.82
N ASN A 453 2.79 -6.45 -13.52
CA ASN A 453 2.85 -7.82 -12.98
C ASN A 453 1.47 -8.49 -12.85
N SER A 454 0.38 -7.73 -12.76
CA SER A 454 -0.93 -8.29 -12.43
C SER A 454 -1.49 -9.29 -13.47
N PRO A 455 -1.22 -9.18 -14.79
CA PRO A 455 -1.63 -10.22 -15.75
C PRO A 455 -0.99 -11.58 -15.45
N PHE A 456 0.29 -11.60 -15.07
CA PHE A 456 1.00 -12.83 -14.70
C PHE A 456 0.46 -13.45 -13.42
N MET A 457 -0.02 -12.62 -12.48
CA MET A 457 -0.72 -13.11 -11.29
C MET A 457 -1.97 -13.89 -11.70
N VAL A 458 -2.83 -13.33 -12.55
CA VAL A 458 -4.05 -14.03 -13.01
C VAL A 458 -3.68 -15.32 -13.76
N GLN A 459 -2.69 -15.27 -14.66
CA GLN A 459 -2.18 -16.46 -15.35
C GLN A 459 -1.68 -17.54 -14.37
N SER A 460 -1.07 -17.14 -13.26
CA SER A 460 -0.53 -18.08 -12.28
C SER A 460 -1.59 -18.92 -11.57
N LEU A 461 -2.87 -18.50 -11.60
CA LEU A 461 -3.95 -19.33 -11.11
C LEU A 461 -4.01 -20.67 -11.85
N GLU A 462 -3.68 -20.72 -13.14
CA GLU A 462 -3.76 -21.94 -13.94
C GLU A 462 -2.78 -23.02 -13.45
N HIS A 463 -1.51 -22.65 -13.22
CA HIS A 463 -0.46 -23.60 -12.84
C HIS A 463 -0.19 -23.68 -11.33
N GLY A 464 -0.67 -22.71 -10.53
CA GLY A 464 -0.60 -22.72 -9.06
C GLY A 464 0.83 -22.66 -8.46
N ARG A 465 1.84 -22.39 -9.28
CA ARG A 465 3.26 -22.32 -8.84
C ARG A 465 3.55 -20.98 -8.17
N PRO A 466 4.51 -20.91 -7.24
CA PRO A 466 5.07 -19.65 -6.77
C PRO A 466 5.63 -18.83 -7.95
N ILE A 467 5.30 -17.54 -7.98
CA ILE A 467 5.82 -16.60 -8.94
C ILE A 467 6.61 -15.50 -8.23
N VAL A 468 7.74 -15.10 -8.83
CA VAL A 468 8.56 -14.00 -8.32
C VAL A 468 7.80 -12.67 -8.46
N ASN A 469 7.04 -12.50 -9.54
CA ASN A 469 6.24 -11.32 -9.81
C ASN A 469 5.20 -11.07 -8.72
N GLY A 470 4.84 -9.80 -8.53
CA GLY A 470 3.71 -9.44 -7.69
C GLY A 470 3.29 -7.98 -7.81
N TYR A 471 2.00 -7.75 -7.62
CA TYR A 471 1.40 -6.43 -7.49
C TYR A 471 0.39 -6.49 -6.36
N SER A 472 0.42 -5.52 -5.45
CA SER A 472 -0.46 -5.46 -4.28
C SER A 472 -0.40 -4.05 -3.67
N GLY A 473 -1.32 -3.73 -2.75
CA GLY A 473 -1.35 -2.45 -2.03
C GLY A 473 -0.11 -2.18 -1.18
N GLN A 474 0.64 -3.24 -0.84
CA GLN A 474 1.92 -3.24 -0.14
C GLN A 474 2.86 -4.26 -0.80
N ARG A 475 4.17 -4.16 -0.54
CA ARG A 475 5.20 -5.04 -1.15
C ARG A 475 6.26 -5.39 -0.11
N PRO A 476 6.87 -6.58 -0.18
CA PRO A 476 7.91 -6.94 0.75
C PRO A 476 9.15 -6.08 0.49
N SER A 477 9.89 -5.78 1.55
CA SER A 477 11.01 -4.84 1.52
C SER A 477 12.10 -5.18 0.49
N PHE A 478 12.35 -6.48 0.24
CA PHE A 478 13.37 -6.93 -0.71
C PHE A 478 12.96 -6.77 -2.18
N TYR A 479 11.67 -6.60 -2.48
CA TYR A 479 11.17 -6.72 -3.85
C TYR A 479 11.79 -5.69 -4.79
N THR A 480 11.98 -4.44 -4.33
CA THR A 480 12.61 -3.41 -5.14
C THR A 480 14.05 -3.77 -5.52
N SER A 481 14.81 -4.32 -4.59
CA SER A 481 16.17 -4.80 -4.84
C SER A 481 16.21 -5.93 -5.85
N LEU A 482 15.23 -6.84 -5.75
CA LEU A 482 15.09 -7.95 -6.66
C LEU A 482 14.74 -7.51 -8.09
N VAL A 483 13.82 -6.55 -8.24
CA VAL A 483 13.50 -5.96 -9.56
C VAL A 483 14.72 -5.33 -10.20
N ASP A 484 15.50 -4.55 -9.43
CA ASP A 484 16.72 -3.93 -9.93
C ASP A 484 17.77 -4.96 -10.38
N ALA A 485 17.94 -6.04 -9.62
CA ALA A 485 18.86 -7.14 -9.96
C ALA A 485 18.42 -7.88 -11.23
N LEU A 486 17.13 -8.15 -11.38
CA LEU A 486 16.55 -8.91 -12.51
C LEU A 486 16.27 -8.07 -13.77
N ALA A 487 16.51 -6.76 -13.73
CA ALA A 487 16.39 -5.89 -14.90
C ALA A 487 17.32 -6.31 -16.06
N ALA A 488 18.44 -6.96 -15.75
CA ALA A 488 19.33 -7.59 -16.72
C ALA A 488 19.48 -9.08 -16.40
N PRO A 489 18.58 -9.97 -16.87
CA PRO A 489 18.53 -11.39 -16.49
C PRO A 489 19.82 -12.16 -16.75
N ALA A 490 20.59 -11.77 -17.77
CA ALA A 490 21.87 -12.39 -18.11
C ALA A 490 23.05 -11.90 -17.25
N SER A 491 22.85 -10.94 -16.35
CA SER A 491 23.90 -10.50 -15.43
C SER A 491 24.19 -11.56 -14.37
N VAL A 492 25.43 -11.57 -13.85
CA VAL A 492 25.83 -12.46 -12.75
C VAL A 492 24.93 -12.28 -11.52
N ASP A 493 24.59 -11.04 -11.19
CA ASP A 493 23.66 -10.72 -10.09
C ASP A 493 22.29 -11.38 -10.30
N ALA A 494 21.70 -11.22 -11.49
CA ALA A 494 20.41 -11.81 -11.81
C ALA A 494 20.46 -13.34 -11.71
N ARG A 495 21.47 -13.98 -12.31
CA ARG A 495 21.65 -15.43 -12.26
C ARG A 495 21.79 -15.94 -10.81
N ALA A 496 22.59 -15.29 -9.99
CA ALA A 496 22.75 -15.65 -8.58
C ALA A 496 21.43 -15.51 -7.80
N ALA A 497 20.68 -14.42 -8.01
CA ALA A 497 19.37 -14.23 -7.39
C ALA A 497 18.36 -15.32 -7.83
N LEU A 498 18.35 -15.68 -9.12
CA LEU A 498 17.49 -16.75 -9.65
C LEU A 498 17.80 -18.11 -9.01
N LYS A 499 19.09 -18.41 -8.80
CA LYS A 499 19.54 -19.64 -8.12
C LYS A 499 19.02 -19.70 -6.69
N GLU A 500 19.26 -18.63 -5.93
CA GLU A 500 18.92 -18.55 -4.51
C GLU A 500 17.40 -18.59 -4.27
N LEU A 501 16.63 -17.98 -5.16
CA LEU A 501 15.17 -18.01 -5.12
C LEU A 501 14.57 -19.35 -5.59
N ASN A 502 15.40 -20.30 -6.02
CA ASN A 502 14.98 -21.56 -6.63
C ASN A 502 13.97 -21.34 -7.78
N VAL A 503 14.28 -20.36 -8.65
CA VAL A 503 13.52 -20.15 -9.87
C VAL A 503 13.86 -21.27 -10.83
N ARG A 504 12.83 -22.01 -11.25
CA ARG A 504 12.99 -23.11 -12.21
C ARG A 504 12.67 -22.69 -13.63
N PHE A 505 11.70 -21.80 -13.81
CA PHE A 505 11.25 -21.38 -15.14
C PHE A 505 11.28 -19.86 -15.29
N ILE A 506 11.73 -19.39 -16.45
CA ILE A 506 11.59 -17.99 -16.88
C ILE A 506 10.71 -17.96 -18.11
N VAL A 507 9.68 -17.11 -18.07
CA VAL A 507 8.83 -16.78 -19.20
C VAL A 507 9.22 -15.39 -19.68
N SER A 508 9.67 -15.29 -20.94
CA SER A 508 10.15 -14.03 -21.52
C SER A 508 9.52 -13.77 -22.88
N PRO A 509 9.11 -12.53 -23.20
CA PRO A 509 8.69 -12.19 -24.57
C PRO A 509 9.87 -12.14 -25.55
N GLU A 510 11.10 -11.99 -25.05
CA GLU A 510 12.32 -11.85 -25.84
C GLU A 510 13.33 -12.95 -25.52
N SER A 511 14.23 -13.24 -26.47
CA SER A 511 15.31 -14.21 -26.25
C SER A 511 16.26 -13.73 -25.15
N LEU A 512 16.56 -14.62 -24.20
CA LEU A 512 17.53 -14.31 -23.14
C LEU A 512 18.95 -14.35 -23.70
N ALA A 513 19.74 -13.32 -23.40
CA ALA A 513 21.14 -13.26 -23.79
C ALA A 513 21.92 -14.42 -23.13
N GLY A 514 22.74 -15.08 -23.94
CA GLY A 514 23.53 -16.25 -23.54
C GLY A 514 22.73 -17.53 -23.34
N ALA A 515 21.45 -17.60 -23.77
CA ALA A 515 20.70 -18.86 -23.69
C ALA A 515 21.33 -19.94 -24.59
N GLY A 516 21.59 -21.12 -24.00
CA GLY A 516 22.28 -22.22 -24.67
C GLY A 516 23.82 -22.18 -24.60
N ASP A 517 24.41 -21.09 -24.09
CA ASP A 517 25.86 -21.01 -23.88
C ASP A 517 26.26 -21.76 -22.60
N ALA A 518 27.42 -22.43 -22.59
CA ALA A 518 27.93 -23.18 -21.43
C ALA A 518 27.97 -22.40 -20.09
N PRO A 519 28.35 -21.10 -20.01
CA PRO A 519 28.33 -20.34 -18.77
C PRO A 519 26.92 -19.90 -18.31
N SER A 520 25.88 -20.19 -19.08
CA SER A 520 24.51 -19.75 -18.81
C SER A 520 23.61 -20.92 -18.40
N PRO A 521 22.80 -20.77 -17.34
CA PRO A 521 21.87 -21.82 -16.91
C PRO A 521 20.58 -21.86 -17.75
N PHE A 522 20.42 -21.00 -18.75
CA PHE A 522 19.16 -20.85 -19.49
C PHE A 522 19.04 -21.86 -20.63
N VAL A 523 18.14 -22.82 -20.47
CA VAL A 523 17.81 -23.81 -21.50
C VAL A 523 16.41 -23.53 -22.06
N GLU A 524 16.32 -23.12 -23.33
CA GLU A 524 15.03 -22.92 -24.00
C GLU A 524 14.30 -24.27 -24.11
N ARG A 525 13.05 -24.33 -23.65
CA ARG A 525 12.22 -25.54 -23.72
C ARG A 525 11.16 -25.47 -24.80
N THR A 526 10.49 -24.33 -24.91
CA THR A 526 9.40 -24.16 -25.88
C THR A 526 9.13 -22.68 -26.11
N ARG A 527 8.46 -22.39 -27.23
CA ARG A 527 7.91 -21.08 -27.56
C ARG A 527 6.40 -21.22 -27.71
N GLN A 528 5.65 -20.46 -26.93
CA GLN A 528 4.19 -20.49 -26.82
C GLN A 528 3.65 -19.06 -26.78
N ASP A 529 2.62 -18.71 -27.55
CA ASP A 529 1.95 -17.40 -27.49
C ASP A 529 2.90 -16.17 -27.57
N HIS A 530 3.93 -16.21 -28.42
CA HIS A 530 4.99 -15.19 -28.51
C HIS A 530 5.83 -15.02 -27.22
N GLN A 531 5.77 -16.00 -26.32
CA GLN A 531 6.61 -16.12 -25.14
C GLN A 531 7.54 -17.31 -25.28
N LEU A 532 8.74 -17.16 -24.74
CA LEU A 532 9.76 -18.18 -24.62
C LEU A 532 9.78 -18.69 -23.19
N ILE A 533 9.79 -20.02 -23.03
CA ILE A 533 9.91 -20.66 -21.73
C ILE A 533 11.31 -21.26 -21.62
N TYR A 534 12.08 -20.73 -20.68
CA TYR A 534 13.40 -21.21 -20.30
C TYR A 534 13.32 -22.01 -19.02
N GLU A 535 14.01 -23.14 -18.96
CA GLU A 535 14.27 -23.89 -17.74
C GLU A 535 15.68 -23.57 -17.24
N LEU A 536 15.81 -23.31 -15.95
CA LEU A 536 17.10 -23.07 -15.32
C LEU A 536 17.73 -24.41 -14.92
N VAL A 537 18.81 -24.76 -15.61
CA VAL A 537 19.61 -25.96 -15.37
C VAL A 537 21.03 -25.53 -15.02
N TRP A 538 21.39 -25.67 -13.75
CA TRP A 538 22.71 -25.31 -13.25
C TRP A 538 23.71 -26.44 -13.52
N THR A 539 24.72 -26.17 -14.33
CA THR A 539 25.90 -27.02 -14.56
C THR A 539 27.11 -26.48 -13.80
N PRO A 540 28.16 -27.29 -13.53
CA PRO A 540 29.38 -26.82 -12.87
C PRO A 540 30.00 -25.57 -13.52
N GLU A 541 29.94 -25.46 -14.85
CA GLU A 541 30.43 -24.31 -15.62
C GLU A 541 29.59 -23.06 -15.37
N SER A 542 28.26 -23.20 -15.41
CA SER A 542 27.34 -22.09 -15.12
C SER A 542 27.44 -21.61 -13.66
N GLU A 543 27.81 -22.52 -12.74
CA GLU A 543 28.06 -22.19 -11.35
C GLU A 543 29.38 -21.45 -11.18
N ALA A 544 30.46 -21.91 -11.83
CA ALA A 544 31.74 -21.23 -11.85
C ALA A 544 31.64 -19.82 -12.47
N ALA A 545 30.80 -19.66 -13.50
CA ALA A 545 30.55 -18.36 -14.13
C ALA A 545 29.82 -17.33 -13.24
N LEU A 546 29.35 -17.73 -12.05
CA LEU A 546 28.87 -16.77 -11.04
C LEU A 546 30.03 -16.06 -10.32
N ASP A 547 31.22 -16.66 -10.30
CA ASP A 547 32.37 -16.13 -9.58
C ASP A 547 33.20 -15.14 -10.43
N GLU A 548 33.12 -15.24 -11.77
CA GLU A 548 33.97 -14.48 -12.71
C GLU A 548 33.55 -13.01 -12.95
N GLY A 549 32.34 -12.60 -12.58
CA GLY A 549 31.79 -11.26 -12.89
C GLY A 549 32.29 -10.09 -12.03
N ALA A 550 33.50 -10.15 -11.48
CA ALA A 550 34.02 -9.11 -10.60
C ALA A 550 34.23 -7.78 -11.36
N VAL A 551 33.57 -6.71 -10.89
CA VAL A 551 34.03 -5.34 -11.17
C VAL A 551 35.46 -5.24 -10.64
N ALA A 552 36.35 -4.51 -11.33
CA ALA A 552 37.70 -4.27 -10.85
C ALA A 552 37.68 -3.87 -9.37
N GLU A 553 38.38 -4.61 -8.52
CA GLU A 553 38.36 -4.34 -7.09
C GLU A 553 38.87 -2.91 -6.84
N PRO A 554 38.11 -2.08 -6.10
CA PRO A 554 38.57 -0.74 -5.77
C PRO A 554 39.85 -0.82 -4.92
N PRO A 555 40.72 0.21 -4.95
CA PRO A 555 42.02 0.16 -4.29
C PRO A 555 41.88 -0.10 -2.78
N LEU A 556 42.94 -0.60 -2.15
CA LEU A 556 42.95 -0.71 -0.68
C LEU A 556 42.81 0.70 -0.04
N PRO A 557 42.13 0.82 1.11
CA PRO A 557 42.01 2.10 1.79
C PRO A 557 43.38 2.63 2.20
N GLY A 558 43.55 3.95 2.10
CA GLY A 558 44.69 4.65 2.70
C GLY A 558 44.58 4.72 4.23
N VAL A 559 45.49 5.46 4.87
CA VAL A 559 45.44 5.69 6.32
C VAL A 559 44.12 6.41 6.68
N PRO A 560 43.27 5.82 7.54
CA PRO A 560 42.01 6.44 7.92
C PRO A 560 42.23 7.81 8.58
N PRO A 561 41.62 8.89 8.08
CA PRO A 561 41.75 10.22 8.69
C PRO A 561 40.88 10.40 9.94
N PHE A 562 40.14 9.37 10.33
CA PHE A 562 39.20 9.33 11.45
C PHE A 562 39.62 8.31 12.52
N LYS A 563 39.06 8.41 13.72
CA LYS A 563 39.31 7.48 14.84
C LYS A 563 38.02 7.17 15.59
N VAL A 564 38.01 6.10 16.37
CA VAL A 564 36.92 5.78 17.31
C VAL A 564 36.71 6.96 18.27
N GLY A 565 35.46 7.40 18.43
CA GLY A 565 35.07 8.61 19.16
C GLY A 565 34.78 9.81 18.27
N GLU A 566 35.12 9.77 16.97
CA GLU A 566 34.80 10.85 16.04
C GLU A 566 33.29 11.00 15.88
N GLN A 567 32.80 12.24 15.98
CA GLN A 567 31.38 12.58 15.83
C GLN A 567 31.24 13.88 15.03
N VAL A 568 30.34 13.87 14.05
CA VAL A 568 30.05 14.99 13.17
C VAL A 568 28.54 15.24 13.14
N ARG A 569 28.10 16.42 13.58
CA ARG A 569 26.67 16.77 13.68
C ARG A 569 26.30 17.85 12.68
N TYR A 570 25.18 17.64 11.99
CA TYR A 570 24.65 18.51 10.95
C TYR A 570 23.22 18.95 11.28
N ASP A 571 22.91 20.19 10.94
CA ASP A 571 21.53 20.65 10.80
C ASP A 571 21.08 20.45 9.34
N VAL A 572 19.84 20.00 9.18
CA VAL A 572 19.22 19.71 7.89
C VAL A 572 18.33 20.89 7.50
N GLU A 573 18.55 21.53 6.36
CA GLU A 573 17.78 22.69 5.89
C GLU A 573 17.20 22.47 4.49
N TRP A 574 16.06 23.08 4.19
CA TRP A 574 15.47 23.07 2.84
C TRP A 574 16.00 24.24 2.02
N VAL A 575 16.61 23.93 0.87
CA VAL A 575 17.31 24.95 0.05
C VAL A 575 16.36 25.97 -0.60
N ASN A 576 15.08 25.60 -0.78
CA ASN A 576 14.04 26.47 -1.39
C ASN A 576 12.78 26.58 -0.51
N GLY A 577 12.89 26.34 0.80
CA GLY A 577 11.77 26.49 1.73
C GLY A 577 11.40 27.96 1.93
N PRO A 578 10.15 28.28 2.33
CA PRO A 578 9.74 29.66 2.61
C PRO A 578 10.49 30.31 3.80
N LEU A 579 11.30 29.53 4.54
CA LEU A 579 12.07 29.96 5.71
C LEU A 579 13.37 29.12 5.84
N ASP A 580 14.48 29.71 6.27
CA ASP A 580 15.74 29.04 6.66
C ASP A 580 15.59 28.26 7.99
N LEU A 581 14.59 27.37 8.07
CA LEU A 581 14.33 26.58 9.26
C LEU A 581 14.96 25.19 9.15
N THR A 582 15.66 24.79 10.22
CA THR A 582 16.17 23.43 10.38
C THR A 582 15.02 22.43 10.40
N ALA A 583 15.02 21.50 9.44
CA ALA A 583 14.08 20.40 9.31
C ALA A 583 14.42 19.20 10.23
N GLY A 584 15.67 19.09 10.68
CA GLY A 584 16.12 18.02 11.55
C GLY A 584 17.63 18.06 11.78
N GLN A 585 18.14 17.03 12.45
CA GLN A 585 19.56 16.85 12.73
C GLN A 585 20.03 15.49 12.27
N ILE A 586 21.27 15.44 11.80
CA ILE A 586 21.95 14.21 11.41
C ILE A 586 23.28 14.16 12.14
N THR A 587 23.60 13.03 12.76
CA THR A 587 24.87 12.81 13.45
C THR A 587 25.54 11.59 12.85
N LEU A 588 26.76 11.76 12.34
CA LEU A 588 27.63 10.69 11.87
C LEU A 588 28.69 10.41 12.94
N SER A 589 28.88 9.16 13.34
CA SER A 589 29.83 8.81 14.40
C SER A 589 30.65 7.57 14.05
N VAL A 590 31.87 7.48 14.60
CA VAL A 590 32.68 6.26 14.65
C VAL A 590 32.68 5.78 16.10
N VAL A 591 32.09 4.63 16.36
CA VAL A 591 31.92 4.08 17.71
C VAL A 591 32.78 2.84 17.93
N ALA A 592 32.95 2.45 19.19
CA ALA A 592 33.66 1.24 19.53
C ALA A 592 32.83 0.00 19.12
N PRO A 593 33.48 -1.05 18.58
CA PRO A 593 32.82 -2.33 18.32
C PRO A 593 32.12 -2.92 19.55
N GLU A 594 30.93 -3.47 19.36
CA GLU A 594 30.22 -4.26 20.37
C GLU A 594 30.14 -5.74 19.96
N ALA A 595 29.80 -6.61 20.92
CA ALA A 595 29.65 -8.04 20.67
C ALA A 595 28.63 -8.36 19.54
N GLY A 596 27.61 -7.53 19.36
CA GLY A 596 26.61 -7.71 18.28
C GLY A 596 27.14 -7.47 16.86
N ASP A 597 28.22 -6.72 16.71
CA ASP A 597 28.72 -6.20 15.43
C ASP A 597 29.63 -7.16 14.65
N HIS A 598 29.87 -8.36 15.17
CA HIS A 598 30.75 -9.36 14.56
C HIS A 598 30.27 -9.76 13.15
N SER A 599 31.17 -10.25 12.31
CA SER A 599 30.81 -10.79 10.99
C SER A 599 29.88 -12.01 11.11
N ALA A 600 29.32 -12.46 9.98
CA ALA A 600 28.58 -13.72 9.94
C ALA A 600 29.46 -14.93 10.35
N THR A 601 30.77 -14.84 10.15
CA THR A 601 31.77 -15.85 10.52
C THR A 601 32.35 -15.66 11.94
N GLY A 602 31.91 -14.64 12.68
CA GLY A 602 32.33 -14.37 14.05
C GLY A 602 33.59 -13.52 14.21
N GLU A 603 34.09 -12.91 13.13
CA GLU A 603 35.26 -12.01 13.18
C GLU A 603 34.87 -10.65 13.79
N PRO A 604 35.70 -10.06 14.67
CA PRO A 604 35.43 -8.74 15.23
C PRO A 604 35.60 -7.65 14.16
N PRO A 605 34.74 -6.64 14.11
CA PRO A 605 34.87 -5.56 13.14
C PRO A 605 36.01 -4.62 13.52
N ALA A 606 36.67 -4.05 12.52
CA ALA A 606 37.70 -3.02 12.73
C ALA A 606 37.07 -1.64 12.98
N TRP A 607 35.90 -1.39 12.41
CA TRP A 607 35.20 -0.11 12.49
C TRP A 607 33.71 -0.32 12.70
N VAL A 608 33.08 0.60 13.43
CA VAL A 608 31.63 0.71 13.50
C VAL A 608 31.22 2.14 13.25
N PHE A 609 30.37 2.33 12.25
CA PHE A 609 29.87 3.64 11.82
C PHE A 609 28.39 3.76 12.18
N GLU A 610 28.01 4.88 12.75
CA GLU A 610 26.63 5.16 13.10
C GLU A 610 26.12 6.44 12.46
N VAL A 611 24.83 6.41 12.10
CA VAL A 611 24.07 7.57 11.64
C VAL A 611 22.82 7.68 12.52
N ALA A 612 22.66 8.82 13.19
CA ALA A 612 21.45 9.16 13.90
C ALA A 612 20.76 10.33 13.21
N MET A 613 19.47 10.18 12.91
CA MET A 613 18.67 11.18 12.23
C MET A 613 17.43 11.50 13.08
N ASP A 614 17.21 12.77 13.38
CA ASP A 614 16.11 13.22 14.22
C ASP A 614 15.41 14.41 13.57
N THR A 615 14.09 14.32 13.42
CA THR A 615 13.28 15.45 12.93
C THR A 615 13.25 16.59 13.95
N ALA A 616 13.24 17.84 13.48
CA ALA A 616 13.13 19.00 14.35
C ALA A 616 11.74 19.05 15.01
N PRO A 617 11.57 19.59 16.23
CA PRO A 617 10.29 19.54 16.96
C PRO A 617 9.07 20.10 16.22
N TRP A 618 9.27 21.07 15.32
CA TRP A 618 8.20 21.62 14.50
C TRP A 618 7.85 20.72 13.30
N VAL A 619 8.83 19.99 12.76
CA VAL A 619 8.64 18.98 11.69
C VAL A 619 7.99 17.72 12.24
N SER A 620 8.38 17.27 13.43
CA SER A 620 7.81 16.08 14.10
C SER A 620 6.29 16.17 14.28
N ARG A 621 5.72 17.38 14.28
CA ARG A 621 4.25 17.58 14.28
C ARG A 621 3.58 16.97 13.05
N PHE A 622 4.28 16.86 11.92
CA PHE A 622 3.76 16.30 10.66
C PHE A 622 4.54 15.17 10.02
N PHE A 623 5.79 15.02 10.42
CA PHE A 623 6.63 13.89 10.06
C PHE A 623 7.63 13.70 11.20
N GLU A 624 7.33 12.76 12.09
CA GLU A 624 8.24 12.35 13.17
C GLU A 624 9.12 11.22 12.67
N ALA A 625 10.43 11.38 12.78
CA ALA A 625 11.41 10.33 12.49
C ALA A 625 12.60 10.41 13.46
N HIS A 626 13.01 9.23 13.94
CA HIS A 626 14.10 8.98 14.88
C HIS A 626 14.94 7.79 14.40
N ASP A 627 15.43 7.88 13.17
CA ASP A 627 16.07 6.75 12.50
C ASP A 627 17.52 6.58 12.94
N ARG A 628 17.95 5.33 13.07
CA ARG A 628 19.31 4.96 13.47
C ARG A 628 19.85 3.90 12.53
N PHE A 629 20.97 4.18 11.86
CA PHE A 629 21.70 3.22 11.04
C PHE A 629 23.06 2.93 11.66
N ARG A 630 23.48 1.66 11.61
CA ARG A 630 24.76 1.21 12.16
C ARG A 630 25.40 0.21 11.22
N THR A 631 26.64 0.45 10.79
CA THR A 631 27.40 -0.49 9.97
C THR A 631 28.70 -0.87 10.65
N ALA A 632 28.86 -2.16 10.90
CA ALA A 632 30.14 -2.77 11.27
C ALA A 632 30.95 -3.07 10.00
N ALA A 633 32.25 -2.80 10.01
CA ALA A 633 33.12 -2.96 8.85
C ALA A 633 34.48 -3.57 9.18
N ASP A 634 35.06 -4.25 8.19
CA ASP A 634 36.40 -4.83 8.27
C ASP A 634 37.52 -3.78 8.11
N VAL A 635 38.78 -4.24 8.14
CA VAL A 635 39.96 -3.36 7.97
C VAL A 635 40.01 -2.67 6.60
N ALA A 636 39.36 -3.24 5.58
CA ALA A 636 39.25 -2.68 4.24
C ALA A 636 38.05 -1.71 4.09
N ILE A 637 37.34 -1.44 5.19
CA ILE A 637 36.12 -0.63 5.25
C ILE A 637 35.05 -1.24 4.33
N ARG A 638 34.92 -2.56 4.35
CA ARG A 638 33.79 -3.28 3.73
C ARG A 638 32.77 -3.64 4.82
N PRO A 639 31.47 -3.53 4.53
CA PRO A 639 30.43 -3.80 5.52
C PRO A 639 30.45 -5.29 5.88
N LEU A 640 30.36 -5.61 7.16
CA LEU A 640 30.18 -6.95 7.72
C LEU A 640 28.73 -7.15 8.17
N LEU A 641 28.15 -6.11 8.76
CA LEU A 641 26.78 -6.07 9.24
C LEU A 641 26.24 -4.63 9.12
N HIS A 642 25.10 -4.46 8.48
CA HIS A 642 24.39 -3.18 8.40
C HIS A 642 23.02 -3.30 9.05
N GLN A 643 22.72 -2.43 10.01
CA GLN A 643 21.48 -2.41 10.78
C GLN A 643 20.76 -1.09 10.54
N ARG A 644 19.44 -1.17 10.32
CA ARG A 644 18.55 -0.04 10.11
C ARG A 644 17.38 -0.13 11.07
N ALA A 645 17.34 0.78 12.02
CA ALA A 645 16.20 0.97 12.91
C ALA A 645 15.44 2.23 12.48
N LEU A 646 14.31 2.03 11.79
CA LEU A 646 13.41 3.09 11.39
C LEU A 646 12.37 3.29 12.48
N ARG A 647 12.19 4.54 12.92
CA ARG A 647 11.22 4.93 13.96
C ARG A 647 10.50 6.19 13.48
N GLU A 648 9.46 5.99 12.68
CA GLU A 648 8.72 7.07 12.02
C GLU A 648 7.28 7.13 12.56
N GLY A 649 7.07 7.91 13.63
CA GLY A 649 5.82 7.89 14.40
C GLY A 649 5.53 6.48 14.94
N HIS A 650 4.42 5.88 14.53
CA HIS A 650 4.08 4.51 14.92
C HIS A 650 4.71 3.41 14.05
N ARG A 651 5.35 3.80 12.94
CA ARG A 651 6.03 2.83 12.08
C ARG A 651 7.40 2.53 12.69
N ALA A 652 7.55 1.31 13.19
CA ALA A 652 8.83 0.78 13.65
C ALA A 652 9.25 -0.38 12.74
N VAL A 653 10.42 -0.26 12.13
CA VAL A 653 10.96 -1.30 11.26
C VAL A 653 12.43 -1.49 11.58
N ASP A 654 12.78 -2.71 11.96
CA ASP A 654 14.17 -3.11 12.12
C ASP A 654 14.56 -4.02 10.96
N ARG A 655 15.68 -3.71 10.32
CA ARG A 655 16.25 -4.50 9.23
C ARG A 655 17.74 -4.64 9.42
N VAL A 656 18.23 -5.84 9.18
CA VAL A 656 19.65 -6.17 9.28
C VAL A 656 20.09 -6.89 8.03
N TYR A 657 21.27 -6.52 7.54
CA TYR A 657 21.94 -7.09 6.38
C TYR A 657 23.30 -7.62 6.82
N ALA A 658 23.53 -8.93 6.67
CA ALA A 658 24.79 -9.56 6.98
C ALA A 658 25.54 -9.86 5.67
N TYR A 659 26.79 -9.43 5.59
CA TYR A 659 27.60 -9.47 4.37
C TYR A 659 28.65 -10.57 4.47
N ASP A 660 28.59 -11.51 3.53
CA ASP A 660 29.59 -12.54 3.31
C ASP A 660 30.37 -12.22 2.03
N HIS A 661 31.51 -11.55 2.20
CA HIS A 661 32.39 -11.17 1.09
C HIS A 661 33.10 -12.38 0.46
N VAL A 662 33.25 -13.49 1.21
CA VAL A 662 33.89 -14.70 0.70
C VAL A 662 32.90 -15.48 -0.16
N GLY A 663 31.71 -15.75 0.37
CA GLY A 663 30.62 -16.41 -0.35
C GLY A 663 29.88 -15.52 -1.36
N ARG A 664 30.27 -14.24 -1.48
CA ARG A 664 29.67 -13.23 -2.36
C ARG A 664 28.16 -13.10 -2.20
N ARG A 665 27.72 -13.03 -0.94
CA ARG A 665 26.30 -13.04 -0.55
C ARG A 665 26.00 -11.97 0.49
N VAL A 666 24.80 -11.41 0.43
CA VAL A 666 24.23 -10.59 1.50
C VAL A 666 22.89 -11.19 1.92
N SER A 667 22.74 -11.44 3.21
CA SER A 667 21.52 -12.01 3.79
C SER A 667 20.77 -10.94 4.57
N SER A 668 19.43 -11.02 4.59
CA SER A 668 18.58 -10.04 5.25
C SER A 668 17.67 -10.66 6.32
N GLY A 669 17.46 -9.91 7.40
CA GLY A 669 16.61 -10.30 8.53
C GLY A 669 16.08 -9.08 9.30
N ASP A 670 15.31 -9.33 10.35
CA ASP A 670 14.83 -8.31 11.31
C ASP A 670 15.80 -8.11 12.49
N SER A 671 16.76 -9.01 12.66
CA SER A 671 17.79 -8.99 13.69
C SER A 671 19.11 -9.55 13.17
N PRO A 672 20.25 -9.28 13.83
CA PRO A 672 21.54 -9.87 13.44
C PRO A 672 21.53 -11.40 13.46
N ALA A 673 20.81 -11.99 14.42
CA ALA A 673 20.65 -13.44 14.50
C ALA A 673 19.84 -13.97 13.30
N ALA A 674 18.68 -13.37 13.00
CA ALA A 674 17.84 -13.80 11.89
C ALA A 674 18.53 -13.62 10.53
N ALA A 675 19.27 -12.53 10.32
CA ALA A 675 20.01 -12.32 9.08
C ALA A 675 21.10 -13.40 8.86
N ARG A 676 21.71 -13.92 9.93
CA ARG A 676 22.76 -14.95 9.86
C ARG A 676 22.22 -16.39 9.84
N GLN A 677 20.91 -16.61 10.01
CA GLN A 677 20.34 -17.96 10.09
C GLN A 677 20.31 -18.64 8.71
N PRO A 678 20.52 -19.97 8.65
CA PRO A 678 20.24 -20.75 7.45
C PRO A 678 18.78 -20.57 7.02
N GLY A 679 18.56 -20.16 5.77
CA GLY A 679 17.23 -19.86 5.23
C GLY A 679 16.84 -18.38 5.23
N ALA A 680 17.69 -17.48 5.73
CA ALA A 680 17.54 -16.05 5.49
C ALA A 680 17.56 -15.74 3.99
N LEU A 681 16.75 -14.76 3.56
CA LEU A 681 16.75 -14.34 2.16
C LEU A 681 18.12 -13.78 1.81
N THR A 682 18.79 -14.45 0.88
CA THR A 682 20.11 -14.10 0.41
C THR A 682 20.05 -13.49 -0.99
N LEU A 683 20.85 -12.47 -1.22
CA LEU A 683 21.02 -11.78 -2.49
C LEU A 683 22.51 -11.76 -2.85
N PRO A 684 22.87 -11.65 -4.14
CA PRO A 684 24.25 -11.57 -4.56
C PRO A 684 24.96 -10.31 -4.06
N LEU A 685 26.25 -10.46 -3.73
CA LEU A 685 27.13 -9.36 -3.33
C LEU A 685 28.29 -9.21 -4.35
N PRO A 686 28.42 -8.05 -5.02
CA PRO A 686 29.56 -7.79 -5.90
C PRO A 686 30.87 -7.77 -5.10
N ALA A 687 31.97 -8.20 -5.73
CA ALA A 687 33.29 -8.15 -5.12
C ALA A 687 33.65 -6.71 -4.72
N GLY A 688 34.20 -6.53 -3.51
CA GLY A 688 34.59 -5.22 -2.99
C GLY A 688 33.42 -4.26 -2.72
N ALA A 689 32.17 -4.74 -2.74
CA ALA A 689 30.99 -3.91 -2.53
C ALA A 689 30.96 -3.27 -1.14
N ARG A 690 30.48 -2.03 -1.08
CA ARG A 690 30.27 -1.27 0.16
C ARG A 690 28.81 -0.85 0.32
N ASP A 691 28.36 -0.65 1.54
CA ASP A 691 27.09 0.08 1.75
C ASP A 691 27.35 1.59 1.65
N ALA A 692 26.29 2.42 1.61
CA ALA A 692 26.47 3.86 1.47
C ALA A 692 27.31 4.48 2.61
N LEU A 693 27.19 3.95 3.83
CA LEU A 693 27.89 4.45 5.00
C LEU A 693 29.39 4.14 4.91
N THR A 694 29.76 2.88 4.71
CA THR A 694 31.15 2.45 4.53
C THR A 694 31.79 3.08 3.30
N ALA A 695 31.04 3.32 2.22
CA ALA A 695 31.52 4.05 1.06
C ALA A 695 31.91 5.50 1.39
N LEU A 696 31.11 6.22 2.17
CA LEU A 696 31.43 7.57 2.62
C LEU A 696 32.74 7.60 3.41
N TRP A 697 32.92 6.69 4.36
CA TRP A 697 34.14 6.60 5.18
C TRP A 697 35.35 6.13 4.36
N TYR A 698 35.15 5.19 3.43
CA TYR A 698 36.20 4.70 2.54
C TYR A 698 36.72 5.79 1.59
N VAL A 699 35.84 6.60 0.99
CA VAL A 699 36.24 7.74 0.12
C VAL A 699 37.16 8.71 0.87
N ARG A 700 36.94 8.91 2.17
CA ARG A 700 37.82 9.75 3.01
C ARG A 700 39.24 9.19 3.13
N THR A 701 39.50 7.94 2.78
CA THR A 701 40.85 7.34 2.80
C THR A 701 41.60 7.47 1.47
N MET A 702 40.92 7.86 0.39
CA MET A 702 41.45 7.79 -0.98
C MET A 702 42.23 9.04 -1.40
N PRO A 703 43.21 9.01 -2.30
CA PRO A 703 43.82 10.23 -2.82
C PRO A 703 42.80 11.05 -3.64
N LEU A 704 42.21 12.08 -3.02
CA LEU A 704 41.15 12.91 -3.62
C LEU A 704 41.74 14.06 -4.44
N THR A 705 42.25 13.74 -5.63
CA THR A 705 42.80 14.74 -6.55
C THR A 705 41.69 15.30 -7.46
N PRO A 706 41.52 16.63 -7.59
CA PRO A 706 40.57 17.21 -8.54
C PRO A 706 40.72 16.64 -9.95
N GLY A 707 39.59 16.32 -10.60
CA GLY A 707 39.51 15.67 -11.90
C GLY A 707 39.56 14.14 -11.86
N SER A 708 39.88 13.53 -10.72
CA SER A 708 39.83 12.07 -10.57
C SER A 708 38.40 11.55 -10.39
N THR A 709 38.17 10.32 -10.84
CA THR A 709 36.92 9.58 -10.63
C THR A 709 37.24 8.21 -10.06
N LEU A 710 36.52 7.82 -9.00
CA LEU A 710 36.62 6.52 -8.36
C LEU A 710 35.31 5.76 -8.54
N ALA A 711 35.36 4.59 -9.18
CA ALA A 711 34.21 3.71 -9.31
C ALA A 711 34.16 2.72 -8.14
N LEU A 712 33.00 2.62 -7.49
CA LEU A 712 32.78 1.75 -6.34
C LEU A 712 31.55 0.88 -6.56
N PRO A 713 31.67 -0.46 -6.43
CA PRO A 713 30.49 -1.29 -6.27
C PRO A 713 29.83 -0.98 -4.93
N LEU A 714 28.51 -0.81 -4.93
CA LEU A 714 27.71 -0.64 -3.73
C LEU A 714 26.69 -1.76 -3.58
N ASN A 715 26.42 -2.15 -2.34
CA ASN A 715 25.24 -2.90 -1.95
C ASN A 715 24.50 -2.14 -0.85
N GLU A 716 23.43 -1.45 -1.23
CA GLU A 716 22.61 -0.67 -0.31
C GLU A 716 21.34 -1.45 0.03
N ALA A 717 21.28 -2.02 1.24
CA ALA A 717 20.12 -2.79 1.70
C ALA A 717 19.71 -3.92 0.72
N GLY A 718 20.70 -4.66 0.22
CA GLY A 718 20.51 -5.73 -0.76
C GLY A 718 20.46 -5.27 -2.22
N ARG A 719 20.60 -3.97 -2.51
CA ARG A 719 20.58 -3.42 -3.88
C ARG A 719 21.98 -3.23 -4.42
N ASN A 720 22.33 -3.93 -5.50
CA ASN A 720 23.60 -3.74 -6.18
C ASN A 720 23.56 -2.51 -7.08
N LEU A 721 24.44 -1.56 -6.82
CA LEU A 721 24.58 -0.29 -7.55
C LEU A 721 26.06 -0.07 -7.88
N ALA A 722 26.34 0.78 -8.87
CA ALA A 722 27.68 1.32 -9.07
C ALA A 722 27.68 2.81 -8.74
N LEU A 723 28.66 3.26 -7.98
CA LEU A 723 28.85 4.64 -7.59
C LEU A 723 30.11 5.19 -8.24
N ASN A 724 29.97 6.23 -9.06
CA ASN A 724 31.09 7.00 -9.55
C ASN A 724 31.26 8.23 -8.67
N VAL A 725 32.39 8.33 -7.98
CA VAL A 725 32.75 9.44 -7.11
C VAL A 725 33.72 10.33 -7.87
N THR A 726 33.24 11.46 -8.39
CA THR A 726 34.09 12.44 -9.08
C THR A 726 34.55 13.51 -8.08
N VAL A 727 35.86 13.76 -8.00
CA VAL A 727 36.42 14.91 -7.28
C VAL A 727 36.40 16.10 -8.23
N ALA A 728 35.37 16.93 -8.17
CA ALA A 728 35.13 17.95 -9.18
C ALA A 728 36.14 19.11 -9.13
N ALA A 729 36.30 19.74 -7.97
CA ALA A 729 37.14 20.91 -7.81
C ALA A 729 37.54 21.14 -6.34
N ARG A 730 38.50 22.06 -6.14
CA ARG A 730 38.74 22.73 -4.86
C ARG A 730 38.01 24.06 -4.87
N GLU A 731 37.23 24.33 -3.83
CA GLU A 731 36.50 25.59 -3.68
C GLU A 731 36.41 26.01 -2.21
N VAL A 732 36.27 27.31 -1.98
CA VAL A 732 36.10 27.86 -0.63
C VAL A 732 34.62 27.92 -0.32
N ILE A 733 34.20 27.31 0.80
CA ILE A 733 32.81 27.34 1.28
C ILE A 733 32.72 27.96 2.66
N THR A 734 31.55 28.51 2.98
CA THR A 734 31.27 29.08 4.31
C THR A 734 30.58 28.05 5.21
N VAL A 735 31.21 27.74 6.34
CA VAL A 735 30.69 26.81 7.36
C VAL A 735 30.72 27.51 8.72
N GLY A 736 29.57 27.67 9.37
CA GLY A 736 29.49 28.37 10.66
C GLY A 736 30.05 29.80 10.62
N GLY A 737 29.94 30.50 9.48
CA GLY A 737 30.51 31.84 9.27
C GLY A 737 32.01 31.89 8.96
N THR A 738 32.70 30.74 8.91
CA THR A 738 34.13 30.64 8.59
C THR A 738 34.34 30.16 7.15
N GLN A 739 35.28 30.76 6.43
CA GLN A 739 35.67 30.30 5.09
C GLN A 739 36.65 29.12 5.22
N VAL A 740 36.29 27.97 4.63
CA VAL A 740 37.07 26.74 4.67
C VAL A 740 37.31 26.25 3.25
N LEU A 741 38.56 25.88 2.92
CA LEU A 741 38.89 25.25 1.66
C LEU A 741 38.37 23.80 1.65
N ALA A 742 37.59 23.45 0.63
CA ALA A 742 36.92 22.17 0.53
C ALA A 742 37.10 21.53 -0.86
N LEU A 743 37.10 20.20 -0.86
CA LEU A 743 37.01 19.36 -2.06
C LEU A 743 35.54 19.08 -2.35
N ARG A 744 35.07 19.51 -3.53
CA ARG A 744 33.72 19.21 -4.01
C ARG A 744 33.69 17.81 -4.61
N ILE A 745 32.96 16.91 -3.97
CA ILE A 745 32.77 15.53 -4.38
C ILE A 745 31.37 15.37 -4.97
N GLU A 746 31.28 14.82 -6.17
CA GLU A 746 30.03 14.57 -6.88
C GLU A 746 29.82 13.06 -7.03
N PRO A 747 29.19 12.40 -6.04
CA PRO A 747 28.74 11.02 -6.16
C PRO A 747 27.58 10.91 -7.17
N ARG A 748 27.76 10.05 -8.19
CA ARG A 748 26.72 9.71 -9.18
C ARG A 748 26.47 8.21 -9.20
N PHE A 749 25.23 7.82 -8.93
CA PHE A 749 24.80 6.43 -9.04
C PHE A 749 24.55 6.06 -10.51
N VAL A 750 25.21 5.00 -10.96
CA VAL A 750 24.90 4.35 -12.24
C VAL A 750 23.87 3.27 -11.94
N ALA A 751 22.59 3.61 -12.12
CA ALA A 751 21.49 2.67 -11.93
C ALA A 751 21.22 1.90 -13.24
N ARG A 752 21.00 0.58 -13.15
CA ARG A 752 20.59 -0.25 -14.30
C ARG A 752 19.13 0.00 -14.73
N VAL A 753 18.30 0.52 -13.81
CA VAL A 753 16.90 0.91 -14.06
C VAL A 753 16.78 2.43 -14.02
N GLN A 754 16.18 3.02 -15.06
CA GLN A 754 15.98 4.46 -15.17
C GLN A 754 14.95 4.93 -14.11
N ARG A 755 15.41 5.69 -13.11
CA ARG A 755 14.50 6.35 -12.15
C ARG A 755 13.80 7.51 -12.84
N ARG A 756 12.53 7.78 -12.46
CA ARG A 756 11.81 8.99 -12.90
C ARG A 756 12.54 10.28 -12.50
N GLN A 757 13.34 10.27 -11.43
CA GLN A 757 14.28 11.33 -11.05
C GLN A 757 15.56 10.72 -10.45
N PRO A 758 16.76 11.02 -10.98
CA PRO A 758 18.03 10.60 -10.37
C PRO A 758 18.24 11.34 -9.04
N ILE A 759 18.87 10.68 -8.06
CA ILE A 759 19.36 11.37 -6.85
C ILE A 759 20.65 12.07 -7.25
N GLU A 760 20.66 13.39 -7.15
CA GLU A 760 21.87 14.19 -7.28
C GLU A 760 22.36 14.55 -5.89
N SER A 761 23.64 14.36 -5.62
CA SER A 761 24.23 14.78 -4.36
C SER A 761 25.60 15.37 -4.55
N THR A 762 25.94 16.32 -3.71
CA THR A 762 27.24 16.98 -3.68
C THR A 762 27.72 17.00 -2.24
N VAL A 763 28.93 16.53 -2.00
CA VAL A 763 29.55 16.45 -0.68
C VAL A 763 30.79 17.34 -0.70
N TRP A 764 30.90 18.24 0.28
CA TRP A 764 32.11 19.04 0.47
C TRP A 764 32.93 18.43 1.60
N LEU A 765 34.14 17.98 1.32
CA LEU A 765 35.08 17.50 2.34
C LEU A 765 36.13 18.58 2.61
N SER A 766 36.60 18.74 3.85
CA SER A 766 37.72 19.64 4.15
C SER A 766 38.97 19.24 3.35
N ASP A 767 39.66 20.23 2.76
CA ASP A 767 40.94 20.01 2.06
C ASP A 767 42.11 19.99 3.06
N ASP A 768 41.97 19.19 4.10
CA ASP A 768 42.99 18.93 5.11
C ASP A 768 43.15 17.41 5.32
N GLY A 769 44.08 17.01 6.17
CA GLY A 769 44.30 15.59 6.47
C GLY A 769 43.12 14.89 7.16
N ARG A 770 42.09 15.62 7.61
CA ARG A 770 40.93 15.08 8.34
C ARG A 770 39.77 14.74 7.41
N ARG A 771 39.64 15.47 6.30
CA ARG A 771 38.62 15.25 5.26
C ARG A 771 37.21 15.14 5.84
N VAL A 772 36.90 16.05 6.76
CA VAL A 772 35.61 16.12 7.45
C VAL A 772 34.56 16.53 6.42
N PRO A 773 33.40 15.85 6.33
CA PRO A 773 32.31 16.34 5.51
C PRO A 773 31.76 17.63 6.14
N LEU A 774 31.88 18.72 5.41
CA LEU A 774 31.55 20.08 5.83
C LEU A 774 30.10 20.45 5.48
N ALA A 775 29.65 19.99 4.32
CA ALA A 775 28.28 20.16 3.85
C ALA A 775 27.90 19.02 2.91
N ILE A 776 26.62 18.69 2.85
CA ILE A 776 26.08 17.71 1.92
C ILE A 776 24.79 18.26 1.33
N ASP A 777 24.75 18.42 0.02
CA ASP A 777 23.52 18.74 -0.72
C ASP A 777 22.96 17.47 -1.33
N VAL A 778 21.66 17.26 -1.16
CA VAL A 778 20.92 16.15 -1.76
C VAL A 778 19.69 16.70 -2.45
N ALA A 779 19.56 16.42 -3.74
CA ALA A 779 18.35 16.64 -4.52
C ALA A 779 17.68 15.28 -4.78
N ALA A 780 16.45 15.15 -4.30
CA ALA A 780 15.64 13.94 -4.45
C ALA A 780 14.17 14.30 -4.70
N GLY A 781 13.31 13.28 -4.82
CA GLY A 781 11.88 13.46 -5.10
C GLY A 781 11.08 14.24 -4.02
N PHE A 782 11.67 14.49 -2.84
CA PHE A 782 11.09 15.30 -1.77
C PHE A 782 11.62 16.75 -1.74
N GLY A 783 12.47 17.14 -2.70
CA GLY A 783 13.07 18.47 -2.79
C GLY A 783 14.59 18.47 -2.65
N ARG A 784 15.17 19.67 -2.47
CA ARG A 784 16.59 19.88 -2.20
C ARG A 784 16.82 20.18 -0.74
N VAL A 785 17.72 19.41 -0.14
CA VAL A 785 18.08 19.50 1.27
C VAL A 785 19.58 19.69 1.40
N ARG A 786 20.00 20.57 2.30
CA ARG A 786 21.40 20.83 2.64
C ARG A 786 21.65 20.45 4.09
N LEU A 787 22.65 19.60 4.32
CA LEU A 787 23.21 19.31 5.64
C LEU A 787 24.36 20.29 5.86
N LYS A 788 24.28 21.13 6.90
CA LYS A 788 25.36 22.04 7.30
C LYS A 788 26.02 21.55 8.57
N LEU A 789 27.35 21.47 8.59
CA LEU A 789 28.12 21.11 9.78
C LEU A 789 27.86 22.11 10.92
N VAL A 790 27.55 21.59 12.11
CA VAL A 790 27.29 22.36 13.34
C VAL A 790 28.32 22.06 14.42
N ASP A 791 28.68 20.80 14.61
CA ASP A 791 29.64 20.37 15.63
C ASP A 791 30.53 19.24 15.09
N TYR A 792 31.81 19.26 15.49
CA TYR A 792 32.80 18.24 15.14
C TYR A 792 33.64 17.92 16.38
N ARG A 793 33.62 16.64 16.78
CA ARG A 793 34.38 16.10 17.92
C ARG A 793 35.25 14.95 17.44
N ARG A 794 36.46 14.83 17.98
CA ARG A 794 37.42 13.79 17.57
C ARG A 794 38.05 13.05 18.73
#